data_AF-A0A9W6AE39-F1
#
_entry.id   AF-A0A9W6AE39-F1
#
_cell.length_a   1.000
_cell.length_b   1.000
_cell.length_c   1.000
_cell.angle_alpha   90.00
_cell.angle_beta   90.00
_cell.angle_gamma   90.00
#
_symmetry.space_group_name_H-M   'P 1'
#
loop_
_entity.id
_entity.type
_entity.pdbx_description
1 polymer ?
#
loop_
_entity_poly.entity_id
_entity_poly.type
_entity_poly.pdbx_seq_one_letter_code
_entity_poly.pdbx_strand_id
1 'polypeptide(L)'
;MDSSGSQEKKSIPRFASFKPRPAPPSEADRPPGRPSRDTSDRDVKSSHHSRHRSRHSSHHDRSRSRERRRSHREHRSFRKEASHRRREPTPEYPRASTSTRTVKHPPEEASDLYVIDSKGDRYNLIYGTLHRYSVPQYYRVGRGNVLGLPSSYKIDRESAVEDVLIVTNEKKEGKSKKKTKNLLAGLDKGRSRLFRIRPESLLDAAAETSRDYISLSVSRNGKHLDLLEVDSDDDKHAYRSIHGKAKPEDDLPSDVEAVSDTDSDKEGGRSDPDHEIKQRNAELLQIVEKHPDDVSAWLTLIDHQESLLRGPEREFGSLTYAEKMGLADIKLSLYEKALKKVGPSPAKDRLLLGLLEEGAKLWDTKKLSAQWQTILKSNSEYINLWIRYLDFRQTEFLDFTYERCLATFLECLRLNKSSFDKPEKTQIHFYLFLRLTLFIREAGFTEHAAALWQGLLELTFYRPGSLEGSKGPEEVIPAFLEYWESEVSRIGEVGAKGWKNEGNVLRNANSSEKLQFQLNPKAVFASWAPSERERIVNARLPARSIDDSEENDPYRVIIAPDLEEILSLAWQPTPVGVLIDSFFYFSHLPPVSSVDNWGTTSRWNGDGFVQNEFASNFYATLADWLPGVAADIEPTVASPMLFPHQNYIITLDTLFADPAKWFSALKTWSDATSNSQSDVDPVWVRRAVRSLIEAQPEDDDLAEYGLALDLACKSKDARKFAKSLLKKRSSSLRLYNAYALIERRFGNQAAADHVWATSLSMSKSFPDRDRVDSIIVWRTWIWELLDAGNAAQASHLLLSMPQNSIDLKILSDASSNPSFSPTSLLKIHSYISEAQEIGLANEKPIVFTSCIDCLAILSYLSNSLDLSSSLEYYHNAFARLAALPDQSKSFANFTTELLHQSRARLLYYHIRTSGIYKPSHIRSLLSESISVSRHNTMFLSLFAWNESRFRIEERVRDTIRDITSINTNTDNLTAAPVPITTHLFSIYTEVNRPTYAGSTMHSVRAAFEKAIGDTIHQGSNTSTGHSSITIWKLYILFELSRNDIQRAKTVFYRGMRACPWSKELIMLAFTHLRADVIREQYPQESRKGDGMGFDELRHVYNVLVEKGLRIHLDIENELDEIAVEMERKRISSGSGLPITMPEDKDSEDEMQS
;
A
#
# COMPACT_ATOMS: atom_id res chain seq x y z
N MET A 1 -20.65 13.00 -71.21
CA MET A 1 -20.89 13.34 -69.79
C MET A 1 -20.94 12.03 -69.02
N ASP A 2 -19.84 11.69 -68.35
CA ASP A 2 -19.32 10.34 -68.51
C ASP A 2 -19.22 9.56 -67.19
N SER A 3 -19.63 8.31 -67.26
CA SER A 3 -19.33 7.24 -66.31
C SER A 3 -18.12 6.43 -66.86
N SER A 4 -17.62 5.32 -66.30
CA SER A 4 -17.94 4.46 -65.16
C SER A 4 -16.75 3.50 -64.90
N GLY A 5 -16.72 2.81 -63.75
CA GLY A 5 -16.38 1.38 -63.74
C GLY A 5 -14.93 0.89 -63.49
N SER A 6 -14.61 0.69 -62.20
CA SER A 6 -14.07 -0.58 -61.62
C SER A 6 -12.86 -1.36 -62.19
N GLN A 7 -11.84 -1.53 -61.31
CA GLN A 7 -10.96 -2.73 -61.10
C GLN A 7 -9.90 -3.10 -62.19
N GLU A 8 -8.75 -3.73 -61.90
CA GLU A 8 -8.23 -4.39 -60.68
C GLU A 8 -6.66 -4.46 -60.59
N LYS A 9 -6.14 -4.86 -59.40
CA LYS A 9 -4.78 -5.42 -59.08
C LYS A 9 -3.53 -4.49 -59.08
N LYS A 10 -2.41 -5.03 -58.54
CA LYS A 10 -1.27 -4.32 -57.89
C LYS A 10 0.12 -4.66 -58.49
N SER A 11 1.12 -3.83 -58.20
CA SER A 11 2.56 -4.20 -58.19
C SER A 11 3.35 -3.44 -57.09
N ILE A 12 4.62 -3.79 -56.84
CA ILE A 12 5.38 -3.45 -55.61
C ILE A 12 6.65 -2.63 -55.94
N PRO A 13 6.99 -1.56 -55.17
CA PRO A 13 8.26 -0.84 -55.31
C PRO A 13 9.39 -1.45 -54.46
N ARG A 14 10.63 -1.41 -54.98
CA ARG A 14 11.86 -1.67 -54.21
C ARG A 14 12.53 -0.34 -53.83
N PHE A 15 13.16 -0.29 -52.64
CA PHE A 15 13.98 0.84 -52.22
C PHE A 15 15.39 0.80 -52.84
N ALA A 16 15.93 1.98 -53.16
CA ALA A 16 17.33 2.15 -53.53
C ALA A 16 17.80 3.57 -53.18
N SER A 17 18.87 3.69 -52.38
CA SER A 17 19.78 4.85 -52.35
C SER A 17 20.88 4.66 -51.30
N PHE A 18 22.14 4.71 -51.73
CA PHE A 18 23.18 5.65 -51.25
C PHE A 18 24.41 5.52 -52.19
N LYS A 19 25.25 6.55 -52.26
CA LYS A 19 26.32 6.70 -53.29
C LYS A 19 27.73 6.59 -52.69
N PRO A 20 28.73 6.14 -53.46
CA PRO A 20 30.14 6.07 -53.03
C PRO A 20 30.84 7.45 -52.98
N ARG A 21 32.01 7.50 -52.34
CA ARG A 21 32.94 8.65 -52.32
C ARG A 21 34.17 8.42 -53.24
N PRO A 22 34.87 9.49 -53.69
CA PRO A 22 35.88 9.41 -54.77
C PRO A 22 37.32 9.12 -54.27
N ALA A 23 38.24 8.93 -55.23
CA ALA A 23 39.66 8.65 -55.02
C ALA A 23 40.56 9.92 -55.06
N PRO A 24 41.76 9.90 -54.45
CA PRO A 24 42.70 11.01 -54.43
C PRO A 24 43.67 11.03 -55.64
N PRO A 25 44.24 12.20 -56.02
CA PRO A 25 45.22 12.36 -57.10
C PRO A 25 46.71 12.27 -56.63
N SER A 26 47.62 12.53 -57.57
CA SER A 26 49.06 12.24 -57.60
C SER A 26 49.95 12.71 -56.44
N GLU A 27 50.91 11.87 -56.07
CA GLU A 27 52.12 12.26 -55.35
C GLU A 27 53.13 12.95 -56.28
N ALA A 28 53.77 14.03 -55.80
CA ALA A 28 54.88 14.68 -56.48
C ALA A 28 55.97 15.17 -55.49
N ASP A 29 56.22 14.44 -54.40
CA ASP A 29 57.47 14.54 -53.63
C ASP A 29 57.79 13.24 -52.86
N ARG A 30 58.72 12.46 -53.41
CA ARG A 30 59.41 11.25 -52.91
C ARG A 30 60.75 11.18 -53.67
N PRO A 31 61.85 10.54 -53.21
CA PRO A 31 61.96 9.38 -52.30
C PRO A 31 63.12 9.61 -51.27
N PRO A 32 64.01 8.66 -50.83
CA PRO A 32 64.00 7.18 -50.82
C PRO A 32 64.32 6.51 -49.44
N GLY A 33 64.18 5.19 -49.26
CA GLY A 33 63.53 4.17 -50.09
C GLY A 33 64.17 2.75 -50.04
N ARG A 34 63.42 1.75 -50.53
CA ARG A 34 63.82 0.38 -50.97
C ARG A 34 64.32 -0.65 -49.91
N PRO A 35 64.24 -1.99 -50.18
CA PRO A 35 63.42 -2.71 -51.19
C PRO A 35 62.67 -4.00 -50.71
N SER A 36 61.42 -4.15 -51.19
CA SER A 36 60.79 -5.35 -51.80
C SER A 36 61.23 -6.79 -51.42
N ARG A 37 60.25 -7.65 -51.05
CA ARG A 37 59.75 -8.72 -51.95
C ARG A 37 58.39 -9.35 -51.55
N ASP A 38 57.64 -9.81 -52.55
CA ASP A 38 56.44 -10.67 -52.48
C ASP A 38 56.76 -12.09 -51.93
N THR A 39 55.84 -13.03 -51.60
CA THR A 39 54.70 -13.53 -52.41
C THR A 39 53.79 -14.52 -51.63
N SER A 40 52.51 -14.59 -51.99
CA SER A 40 51.58 -15.76 -52.08
C SER A 40 51.53 -16.94 -51.06
N ASP A 41 50.30 -17.22 -50.60
CA ASP A 41 49.59 -18.53 -50.51
C ASP A 41 49.98 -19.72 -49.59
N ARG A 42 48.89 -20.31 -49.04
CA ARG A 42 48.61 -21.73 -48.69
C ARG A 42 49.32 -22.46 -47.52
N ASP A 43 48.48 -22.75 -46.52
CA ASP A 43 48.21 -24.07 -45.91
C ASP A 43 49.28 -24.92 -45.16
N VAL A 44 48.75 -25.76 -44.25
CA VAL A 44 49.34 -26.97 -43.63
C VAL A 44 50.26 -26.83 -42.40
N LYS A 45 49.62 -26.90 -41.22
CA LYS A 45 50.00 -27.65 -39.98
C LYS A 45 51.35 -27.40 -39.24
N SER A 46 51.18 -27.04 -37.96
CA SER A 46 51.74 -27.68 -36.74
C SER A 46 52.99 -27.13 -36.01
N SER A 47 53.04 -27.46 -34.71
CA SER A 47 54.24 -27.68 -33.86
C SER A 47 54.89 -26.52 -33.04
N HIS A 48 54.58 -26.52 -31.74
CA HIS A 48 55.45 -26.30 -30.56
C HIS A 48 56.24 -24.99 -30.25
N HIS A 49 55.84 -24.41 -29.10
CA HIS A 49 56.67 -24.04 -27.91
C HIS A 49 57.76 -22.93 -27.92
N SER A 50 57.36 -21.80 -27.30
CA SER A 50 57.81 -21.35 -25.95
C SER A 50 58.97 -20.34 -25.76
N ARG A 51 58.84 -19.56 -24.65
CA ARG A 51 59.88 -18.81 -23.89
C ARG A 51 60.46 -17.55 -24.60
N HIS A 52 60.99 -16.52 -23.91
CA HIS A 52 61.29 -16.30 -22.48
C HIS A 52 61.52 -14.80 -22.12
N ARG A 53 61.34 -14.41 -20.84
CA ARG A 53 62.01 -13.26 -20.12
C ARG A 53 61.57 -11.83 -20.55
N SER A 54 61.68 -10.75 -19.76
CA SER A 54 61.92 -10.47 -18.31
C SER A 54 61.48 -8.99 -18.01
N ARG A 55 61.70 -8.27 -16.89
CA ARG A 55 62.61 -8.38 -15.72
C ARG A 55 62.04 -7.70 -14.44
N HIS A 56 62.88 -7.07 -13.60
CA HIS A 56 62.59 -6.51 -12.26
C HIS A 56 62.74 -4.97 -12.18
N SER A 57 62.12 -4.34 -11.17
CA SER A 57 62.81 -3.46 -10.19
C SER A 57 62.02 -3.31 -8.87
N SER A 58 62.59 -2.66 -7.84
CA SER A 58 62.08 -2.53 -6.43
C SER A 58 62.83 -1.40 -5.66
N HIS A 59 62.70 -1.06 -4.36
CA HIS A 59 62.11 -1.69 -3.15
C HIS A 59 61.94 -0.67 -1.97
N HIS A 60 61.85 -1.12 -0.70
CA HIS A 60 62.04 -0.35 0.57
C HIS A 60 60.91 0.69 0.95
N ASP A 61 60.72 1.23 2.18
CA ASP A 61 61.40 1.12 3.51
C ASP A 61 60.48 1.48 4.74
N ARG A 62 60.98 1.32 6.00
CA ARG A 62 60.64 2.00 7.31
C ARG A 62 59.32 1.80 8.12
N SER A 63 59.20 0.65 8.79
CA SER A 63 59.40 0.40 10.26
C SER A 63 58.69 1.14 11.46
N ARG A 64 58.41 0.35 12.55
CA ARG A 64 58.28 0.63 14.04
C ARG A 64 56.88 1.01 14.64
N SER A 65 56.52 0.77 15.94
CA SER A 65 56.87 -0.24 17.01
C SER A 65 56.09 -0.05 18.37
N ARG A 66 55.99 -1.10 19.24
CA ARG A 66 55.75 -1.12 20.76
C ARG A 66 54.32 -0.94 21.36
N GLU A 67 53.95 -1.30 22.62
CA GLU A 67 54.30 -2.39 23.61
C GLU A 67 53.33 -2.49 24.87
N ARG A 68 53.01 -3.72 25.37
CA ARG A 68 52.89 -4.21 26.81
C ARG A 68 51.79 -3.85 27.88
N ARG A 69 51.15 -4.93 28.44
CA ARG A 69 51.01 -5.37 29.89
C ARG A 69 49.98 -4.64 30.85
N ARG A 70 49.52 -5.14 32.05
CA ARG A 70 49.79 -6.34 32.94
C ARG A 70 48.74 -6.59 34.09
N SER A 71 48.59 -7.85 34.56
CA SER A 71 48.34 -8.33 35.99
C SER A 71 47.00 -8.02 36.74
N HIS A 72 46.60 -8.69 37.84
CA HIS A 72 47.18 -9.80 38.66
C HIS A 72 46.12 -10.69 39.39
N ARG A 73 46.50 -11.95 39.72
CA ARG A 73 46.19 -12.83 40.90
C ARG A 73 44.88 -12.69 41.72
N GLU A 74 44.31 -13.77 42.27
CA GLU A 74 44.45 -15.26 42.12
C GLU A 74 43.12 -15.90 42.64
N HIS A 75 42.83 -17.20 42.64
CA HIS A 75 43.39 -18.37 43.37
C HIS A 75 42.47 -19.60 42.96
N ARG A 76 42.44 -20.86 43.47
CA ARG A 76 43.13 -21.67 44.50
C ARG A 76 43.08 -23.17 44.07
N SER A 77 43.33 -24.09 44.99
CA SER A 77 43.27 -25.58 44.92
C SER A 77 41.86 -26.18 45.05
N PHE A 78 41.52 -27.41 44.65
CA PHE A 78 42.22 -28.59 44.04
C PHE A 78 41.11 -29.51 43.44
N ARG A 79 41.23 -30.71 42.83
CA ARG A 79 42.21 -31.76 42.42
C ARG A 79 41.46 -32.54 41.26
N LYS A 80 41.93 -33.50 40.45
CA LYS A 80 43.13 -34.31 40.10
C LYS A 80 42.83 -34.80 38.64
N GLU A 81 43.71 -35.31 37.76
CA GLU A 81 45.15 -35.54 37.72
C GLU A 81 45.66 -35.44 36.24
N ALA A 82 46.96 -35.70 36.02
CA ALA A 82 47.75 -35.63 34.78
C ALA A 82 47.26 -36.46 33.55
N SER A 83 47.70 -36.23 32.30
CA SER A 83 48.33 -35.03 31.68
C SER A 83 48.52 -35.15 30.15
N HIS A 84 48.28 -34.03 29.46
CA HIS A 84 49.08 -33.46 28.34
C HIS A 84 49.61 -34.26 27.12
N ARG A 85 49.20 -33.77 25.93
CA ARG A 85 50.02 -33.21 24.82
C ARG A 85 51.15 -34.07 24.20
N ARG A 86 51.25 -34.05 22.85
CA ARG A 86 52.12 -33.10 22.10
C ARG A 86 52.09 -33.22 20.56
N ARG A 87 52.28 -32.04 19.92
CA ARG A 87 53.09 -31.75 18.70
C ARG A 87 52.76 -32.41 17.35
N GLU A 88 52.58 -31.54 16.36
CA GLU A 88 53.14 -31.71 15.00
C GLU A 88 54.68 -31.71 15.04
N PRO A 89 55.32 -32.39 14.09
CA PRO A 89 56.48 -31.80 13.42
C PRO A 89 56.52 -32.04 11.90
N THR A 90 56.97 -31.02 11.16
CA THR A 90 57.61 -31.16 9.83
C THR A 90 58.93 -31.95 9.97
N PRO A 91 59.47 -32.62 8.92
CA PRO A 91 60.34 -31.90 7.97
C PRO A 91 60.57 -32.50 6.54
N GLU A 92 61.24 -31.69 5.71
CA GLU A 92 62.35 -32.04 4.78
C GLU A 92 62.18 -32.66 3.37
N TYR A 93 63.30 -32.56 2.64
CA TYR A 93 63.60 -32.76 1.19
C TYR A 93 64.19 -34.18 0.93
N PRO A 94 64.76 -34.62 -0.24
CA PRO A 94 65.11 -33.89 -1.47
C PRO A 94 65.02 -34.60 -2.86
N ARG A 95 65.31 -33.81 -3.91
CA ARG A 95 66.02 -34.10 -5.19
C ARG A 95 66.16 -35.54 -5.77
N ALA A 96 65.60 -35.66 -6.99
CA ALA A 96 66.29 -35.94 -8.28
C ALA A 96 66.56 -37.36 -8.85
N SER A 97 66.36 -37.42 -10.18
CA SER A 97 67.08 -38.21 -11.22
C SER A 97 67.10 -39.75 -11.23
N THR A 98 66.45 -40.32 -12.26
CA THR A 98 66.92 -41.39 -13.21
C THR A 98 67.94 -42.44 -12.72
N SER A 99 67.79 -43.74 -13.01
CA SER A 99 67.73 -44.23 -14.41
C SER A 99 67.38 -45.73 -14.64
N THR A 100 66.70 -45.99 -15.77
CA THR A 100 66.89 -47.12 -16.74
C THR A 100 66.52 -48.60 -16.47
N ARG A 101 66.01 -49.22 -17.57
CA ARG A 101 66.12 -50.64 -18.05
C ARG A 101 65.16 -51.72 -17.49
N THR A 102 64.55 -52.61 -18.30
CA THR A 102 64.29 -52.68 -19.78
C THR A 102 63.35 -53.88 -20.14
N VAL A 103 62.83 -53.91 -21.39
CA VAL A 103 62.44 -55.09 -22.24
C VAL A 103 60.93 -55.41 -22.47
N LYS A 104 60.49 -55.25 -23.74
CA LYS A 104 59.38 -55.91 -24.52
C LYS A 104 57.89 -55.46 -24.39
N HIS A 105 57.17 -55.76 -25.49
CA HIS A 105 55.84 -55.36 -26.00
C HIS A 105 55.43 -56.41 -27.08
N PRO A 106 54.24 -56.37 -27.72
CA PRO A 106 52.85 -56.24 -27.23
C PRO A 106 52.02 -57.50 -27.71
N PRO A 107 50.66 -57.64 -27.71
CA PRO A 107 49.59 -56.70 -28.14
C PRO A 107 48.41 -56.52 -27.13
N GLU A 108 47.42 -55.69 -27.50
CA GLU A 108 45.99 -55.64 -27.08
C GLU A 108 45.61 -55.65 -25.57
N GLU A 109 44.71 -54.80 -25.05
CA GLU A 109 44.04 -53.60 -25.58
C GLU A 109 43.53 -52.69 -24.40
N ALA A 110 43.03 -51.49 -24.70
CA ALA A 110 42.34 -50.54 -23.79
C ALA A 110 43.09 -50.03 -22.53
N SER A 111 43.74 -48.86 -22.62
CA SER A 111 44.41 -48.16 -21.51
C SER A 111 43.73 -46.84 -21.07
N ASP A 112 43.68 -46.61 -19.76
CA ASP A 112 43.59 -45.33 -19.04
C ASP A 112 42.43 -44.35 -19.39
N LEU A 113 41.33 -44.47 -18.63
CA LEU A 113 40.10 -43.65 -18.76
C LEU A 113 40.17 -42.23 -18.16
N TYR A 114 41.24 -41.81 -17.50
CA TYR A 114 41.34 -40.46 -16.91
C TYR A 114 42.78 -39.96 -16.75
N VAL A 115 42.93 -38.62 -16.76
CA VAL A 115 44.18 -37.90 -16.51
C VAL A 115 43.97 -36.97 -15.31
N ILE A 116 44.93 -36.96 -14.37
CA ILE A 116 44.93 -36.05 -13.22
C ILE A 116 45.82 -34.84 -13.54
N ASP A 117 45.23 -33.67 -13.74
CA ASP A 117 45.99 -32.42 -13.71
C ASP A 117 46.30 -32.02 -12.25
N SER A 118 47.51 -31.53 -12.02
CA SER A 118 48.04 -31.07 -10.74
C SER A 118 48.43 -29.59 -10.74
N LYS A 119 48.11 -28.85 -11.81
CA LYS A 119 48.31 -27.40 -11.91
C LYS A 119 46.96 -26.67 -11.95
N GLY A 120 46.55 -26.10 -10.81
CA GLY A 120 45.42 -25.18 -10.78
C GLY A 120 45.66 -23.97 -11.69
N ASP A 121 44.63 -23.56 -12.44
CA ASP A 121 44.71 -22.39 -13.33
C ASP A 121 44.93 -21.10 -12.51
N ARG A 122 45.91 -20.31 -12.95
CA ARG A 122 46.28 -19.05 -12.32
C ARG A 122 45.34 -17.91 -12.70
N TYR A 123 44.64 -17.99 -13.83
CA TYR A 123 43.74 -16.91 -14.26
C TYR A 123 42.45 -16.88 -13.44
N ASN A 124 41.94 -18.03 -13.00
CA ASN A 124 40.81 -18.10 -12.04
C ASN A 124 41.12 -17.36 -10.72
N LEU A 125 42.38 -17.40 -10.26
CA LEU A 125 42.84 -16.67 -9.06
C LEU A 125 43.05 -15.16 -9.29
N ILE A 126 43.12 -14.71 -10.54
CA ILE A 126 43.32 -13.29 -10.91
C ILE A 126 41.98 -12.61 -11.19
N TYR A 127 41.05 -13.31 -11.85
CA TYR A 127 39.76 -12.75 -12.28
C TYR A 127 38.56 -13.24 -11.45
N GLY A 128 38.75 -14.17 -10.51
CA GLY A 128 37.70 -14.69 -9.62
C GLY A 128 36.68 -15.63 -10.28
N THR A 129 36.67 -15.72 -11.61
CA THR A 129 35.72 -16.48 -12.42
C THR A 129 36.44 -17.34 -13.47
N LEU A 130 35.75 -18.36 -14.01
CA LEU A 130 36.26 -19.19 -15.11
C LEU A 130 36.38 -18.41 -16.43
N HIS A 131 37.35 -18.79 -17.26
CA HIS A 131 37.54 -18.17 -18.58
C HIS A 131 36.40 -18.54 -19.55
N ARG A 132 35.60 -17.53 -19.93
CA ARG A 132 34.28 -17.65 -20.59
C ARG A 132 34.26 -18.46 -21.90
N TYR A 133 35.39 -18.61 -22.58
CA TYR A 133 35.51 -19.31 -23.86
C TYR A 133 36.07 -20.74 -23.73
N SER A 134 36.32 -21.24 -22.52
CA SER A 134 36.99 -22.52 -22.29
C SER A 134 36.55 -23.18 -20.98
N VAL A 135 35.24 -23.46 -20.86
CA VAL A 135 34.65 -24.18 -19.72
C VAL A 135 34.43 -25.66 -20.09
N PRO A 136 35.11 -26.63 -19.46
CA PRO A 136 34.89 -28.05 -19.75
C PRO A 136 33.52 -28.55 -19.24
N GLN A 137 32.77 -29.26 -20.08
CA GLN A 137 31.46 -29.81 -19.72
C GLN A 137 31.61 -31.11 -18.91
N TYR A 138 31.65 -31.00 -17.58
CA TYR A 138 31.67 -32.14 -16.67
C TYR A 138 30.25 -32.61 -16.30
N TYR A 139 29.83 -33.76 -16.84
CA TYR A 139 28.57 -34.41 -16.48
C TYR A 139 28.62 -34.99 -15.05
N ARG A 140 27.82 -34.42 -14.13
CA ARG A 140 27.84 -34.73 -12.67
C ARG A 140 27.09 -36.02 -12.32
N VAL A 141 27.66 -37.17 -12.71
CA VAL A 141 27.17 -38.52 -12.36
C VAL A 141 27.35 -38.81 -10.85
N GLY A 142 26.63 -39.79 -10.28
CA GLY A 142 26.86 -40.27 -8.91
C GLY A 142 25.99 -39.65 -7.81
N ARG A 143 24.85 -39.04 -8.16
CA ARG A 143 23.84 -38.46 -7.22
C ARG A 143 24.41 -37.45 -6.20
N GLY A 144 25.51 -36.77 -6.52
CA GLY A 144 26.10 -35.72 -5.68
C GLY A 144 27.10 -36.19 -4.62
N ASN A 145 27.42 -37.48 -4.57
CA ASN A 145 28.51 -37.99 -3.74
C ASN A 145 29.87 -37.49 -4.28
N VAL A 146 30.79 -37.10 -3.41
CA VAL A 146 32.14 -36.64 -3.79
C VAL A 146 33.15 -37.79 -3.65
N LEU A 147 33.82 -38.16 -4.74
CA LEU A 147 34.87 -39.17 -4.74
C LEU A 147 36.02 -38.77 -3.80
N GLY A 148 36.43 -39.69 -2.92
CA GLY A 148 37.44 -39.44 -1.88
C GLY A 148 36.90 -38.88 -0.55
N LEU A 149 35.64 -38.43 -0.48
CA LEU A 149 34.98 -38.08 0.79
C LEU A 149 34.05 -39.20 1.28
N PRO A 150 33.80 -39.31 2.61
CA PRO A 150 32.80 -40.22 3.15
C PRO A 150 31.40 -39.89 2.61
N SER A 151 30.56 -40.90 2.38
CA SER A 151 29.22 -40.78 1.78
C SER A 151 28.18 -39.95 2.55
N SER A 152 28.53 -39.41 3.72
CA SER A 152 27.76 -38.38 4.42
C SER A 152 27.99 -36.97 3.89
N TYR A 153 29.02 -36.76 3.07
CA TYR A 153 29.31 -35.51 2.39
C TYR A 153 28.75 -35.54 0.97
N LYS A 154 27.90 -34.58 0.63
CA LYS A 154 27.34 -34.42 -0.72
C LYS A 154 27.42 -32.99 -1.18
N ILE A 155 27.50 -32.82 -2.49
CA ILE A 155 27.32 -31.53 -3.16
C ILE A 155 25.89 -31.06 -2.91
N ASP A 156 25.74 -29.87 -2.34
CA ASP A 156 24.45 -29.20 -2.23
C ASP A 156 23.95 -28.82 -3.63
N ARG A 157 22.64 -28.93 -3.81
CA ARG A 157 21.93 -28.66 -5.08
C ARG A 157 20.92 -27.52 -4.96
N GLU A 158 20.62 -27.06 -3.75
CA GLU A 158 19.68 -25.97 -3.47
C GLU A 158 20.40 -24.59 -3.41
N SER A 159 21.74 -24.56 -3.36
CA SER A 159 22.53 -23.32 -3.31
C SER A 159 22.63 -22.60 -4.67
N ALA A 160 21.82 -21.55 -4.86
CA ALA A 160 21.77 -20.71 -6.06
C ALA A 160 22.98 -19.76 -6.24
N VAL A 161 24.20 -20.30 -6.25
CA VAL A 161 25.45 -19.58 -6.55
C VAL A 161 26.18 -20.36 -7.64
N GLU A 162 26.13 -19.87 -8.88
CA GLU A 162 26.50 -20.66 -10.07
C GLU A 162 27.99 -21.05 -10.12
N ASP A 163 28.88 -20.24 -9.51
CA ASP A 163 30.34 -20.41 -9.54
C ASP A 163 30.93 -21.23 -8.37
N VAL A 164 30.15 -21.65 -7.35
CA VAL A 164 30.72 -22.28 -6.13
C VAL A 164 30.03 -23.59 -5.75
N LEU A 165 30.80 -24.68 -5.69
CA LEU A 165 30.36 -25.99 -5.21
C LEU A 165 30.42 -26.07 -3.68
N ILE A 166 29.27 -25.97 -3.01
CA ILE A 166 29.13 -26.20 -1.57
C ILE A 166 28.99 -27.70 -1.31
N VAL A 167 29.76 -28.25 -0.36
CA VAL A 167 29.67 -29.66 0.06
C VAL A 167 29.23 -29.72 1.52
N THR A 168 28.01 -30.20 1.77
CA THR A 168 27.41 -30.27 3.10
C THR A 168 27.54 -31.68 3.71
N ASN A 169 27.46 -31.78 5.04
CA ASN A 169 27.54 -33.04 5.77
C ASN A 169 26.19 -33.39 6.40
N GLU A 170 25.47 -34.36 5.81
CA GLU A 170 24.13 -34.80 6.24
C GLU A 170 24.08 -35.27 7.70
N LYS A 171 25.22 -35.63 8.30
CA LYS A 171 25.29 -36.17 9.67
C LYS A 171 25.55 -35.13 10.77
N LYS A 172 25.62 -33.83 10.46
CA LYS A 172 26.04 -32.82 11.46
C LYS A 172 25.04 -31.71 11.85
N GLU A 173 23.85 -31.66 11.26
CA GLU A 173 22.78 -30.74 11.69
C GLU A 173 21.69 -31.41 12.55
N GLY A 174 22.07 -31.81 13.76
CA GLY A 174 21.15 -32.38 14.73
C GLY A 174 20.41 -31.32 15.58
N LYS A 175 19.40 -30.61 15.04
CA LYS A 175 18.38 -29.92 15.87
C LYS A 175 17.09 -29.50 15.11
N SER A 176 15.96 -29.81 15.76
CA SER A 176 14.58 -29.42 15.43
C SER A 176 13.90 -30.07 14.21
N LYS A 177 12.60 -30.40 14.37
CA LYS A 177 11.79 -31.15 13.40
C LYS A 177 11.02 -30.20 12.46
N LYS A 178 11.45 -30.02 11.21
CA LYS A 178 10.67 -29.23 10.22
C LYS A 178 10.67 -29.71 8.75
N LYS A 179 11.38 -30.77 8.35
CA LYS A 179 11.35 -31.34 6.98
C LYS A 179 10.68 -32.74 6.93
N THR A 180 9.35 -32.79 6.98
CA THR A 180 8.55 -34.00 6.61
C THR A 180 7.49 -33.73 5.53
N LYS A 181 7.36 -32.51 5.01
CA LYS A 181 6.44 -32.16 3.90
C LYS A 181 7.10 -32.11 2.51
N ASN A 182 8.43 -32.02 2.42
CA ASN A 182 9.12 -31.79 1.15
C ASN A 182 9.53 -33.06 0.38
N LEU A 183 9.40 -34.26 0.96
CA LEU A 183 9.77 -35.53 0.30
C LEU A 183 8.85 -35.89 -0.88
N LEU A 184 7.73 -35.18 -1.07
CA LEU A 184 6.84 -35.30 -2.22
C LEU A 184 6.94 -34.12 -3.20
N ALA A 185 7.72 -33.08 -2.87
CA ALA A 185 7.84 -31.86 -3.68
C ALA A 185 8.96 -31.95 -4.74
N GLY A 186 9.87 -32.92 -4.63
CA GLY A 186 10.92 -33.21 -5.62
C GLY A 186 10.54 -34.28 -6.65
N LEU A 187 9.26 -34.66 -6.71
CA LEU A 187 8.70 -35.50 -7.78
C LEU A 187 8.14 -34.58 -8.87
N ASP A 188 9.03 -34.06 -9.71
CA ASP A 188 8.64 -33.48 -11.00
C ASP A 188 7.85 -34.53 -11.79
N LYS A 189 6.53 -34.34 -11.87
CA LYS A 189 5.69 -35.10 -12.79
C LYS A 189 5.87 -34.55 -14.21
N GLY A 190 7.02 -34.84 -14.80
CA GLY A 190 7.06 -34.96 -16.26
C GLY A 190 5.88 -35.84 -16.70
N ARG A 191 5.07 -35.32 -17.64
CA ARG A 191 3.74 -35.85 -17.99
C ARG A 191 3.67 -37.37 -17.90
N SER A 192 2.72 -37.90 -17.14
CA SER A 192 2.56 -39.35 -16.94
C SER A 192 1.98 -40.03 -18.19
N ARG A 193 2.80 -40.08 -19.25
CA ARG A 193 2.56 -40.92 -20.43
C ARG A 193 2.45 -42.37 -19.99
N LEU A 194 1.40 -43.04 -20.44
CA LEU A 194 1.25 -44.47 -20.25
C LEU A 194 2.15 -45.18 -21.28
N PHE A 195 3.13 -45.91 -20.79
CA PHE A 195 3.97 -46.79 -21.60
C PHE A 195 3.42 -48.21 -21.54
N ARG A 196 3.34 -48.87 -22.69
CA ARG A 196 2.90 -50.28 -22.77
C ARG A 196 4.11 -51.16 -23.05
N ILE A 197 4.29 -52.19 -22.23
CA ILE A 197 5.28 -53.26 -22.47
C ILE A 197 4.83 -54.05 -23.70
N ARG A 198 5.76 -54.26 -24.63
CA ARG A 198 5.53 -55.00 -25.86
C ARG A 198 5.35 -56.50 -25.57
N PRO A 199 4.28 -57.16 -26.06
CA PRO A 199 4.15 -58.61 -25.89
C PRO A 199 5.20 -59.37 -26.72
N GLU A 200 6.04 -60.17 -26.08
CA GLU A 200 7.06 -60.99 -26.73
C GLU A 200 6.45 -62.17 -27.51
N SER A 201 7.17 -62.66 -28.52
CA SER A 201 6.75 -63.82 -29.29
C SER A 201 7.09 -65.12 -28.55
N LEU A 202 6.21 -66.13 -28.66
CA LEU A 202 6.43 -67.45 -28.05
C LEU A 202 7.64 -68.22 -28.63
N LEU A 203 8.25 -67.73 -29.72
CA LEU A 203 9.44 -68.33 -30.32
C LEU A 203 10.72 -67.87 -29.60
N ASP A 204 10.74 -66.65 -29.07
CA ASP A 204 11.92 -66.05 -28.43
C ASP A 204 12.12 -66.60 -27.00
N ALA A 205 11.03 -66.74 -26.23
CA ALA A 205 11.05 -67.34 -24.90
C ALA A 205 11.57 -68.81 -24.88
N ALA A 206 11.45 -69.53 -26.00
CA ALA A 206 12.00 -70.88 -26.17
C ALA A 206 13.53 -70.87 -26.40
N ALA A 207 14.11 -69.77 -26.89
CA ALA A 207 15.54 -69.62 -27.13
C ALA A 207 16.33 -69.22 -25.87
N GLU A 208 15.67 -68.69 -24.83
CA GLU A 208 16.31 -68.30 -23.56
C GLU A 208 16.16 -69.35 -22.45
N THR A 209 15.09 -70.14 -22.47
CA THR A 209 14.89 -71.28 -21.54
C THR A 209 15.86 -72.45 -21.74
N SER A 210 16.77 -72.36 -22.72
CA SER A 210 17.84 -73.34 -23.00
C SER A 210 19.25 -72.85 -22.60
N ARG A 211 19.36 -71.83 -21.74
CA ARG A 211 20.63 -71.25 -21.27
C ARG A 211 20.74 -71.32 -19.74
N ASP A 212 21.80 -71.97 -19.23
CA ASP A 212 22.07 -72.12 -17.78
C ASP A 212 22.59 -70.84 -17.09
N TYR A 213 22.40 -69.65 -17.68
CA TYR A 213 22.77 -68.37 -17.06
C TYR A 213 21.89 -67.20 -17.54
N ILE A 214 21.73 -66.19 -16.69
CA ILE A 214 21.03 -64.94 -16.98
C ILE A 214 22.08 -63.87 -17.33
N SER A 215 21.93 -63.22 -18.48
CA SER A 215 22.78 -62.07 -18.86
C SER A 215 22.19 -60.77 -18.32
N LEU A 216 23.04 -59.88 -17.78
CA LEU A 216 22.62 -58.62 -17.13
C LEU A 216 23.13 -57.37 -17.86
N SER A 217 23.51 -57.46 -19.13
CA SER A 217 23.96 -56.31 -19.92
C SER A 217 23.67 -56.46 -21.41
N VAL A 218 22.72 -55.67 -21.93
CA VAL A 218 22.45 -55.57 -23.38
C VAL A 218 23.41 -54.55 -24.01
N SER A 219 24.41 -55.03 -24.74
CA SER A 219 25.39 -54.18 -25.42
C SER A 219 24.87 -53.72 -26.79
N ARG A 220 24.28 -52.52 -26.89
CA ARG A 220 23.93 -51.88 -28.18
C ARG A 220 25.19 -51.58 -28.98
N ASN A 221 25.44 -52.30 -30.08
CA ASN A 221 26.61 -52.10 -30.93
C ASN A 221 26.23 -52.09 -32.43
N GLY A 222 26.27 -50.89 -33.04
CA GLY A 222 25.95 -50.64 -34.46
C GLY A 222 24.44 -50.63 -34.79
N LYS A 223 24.00 -49.98 -35.87
CA LYS A 223 24.73 -49.33 -36.98
C LYS A 223 24.03 -48.05 -37.43
N HIS A 224 24.82 -47.09 -37.92
CA HIS A 224 24.33 -45.97 -38.73
C HIS A 224 23.90 -46.49 -40.11
N LEU A 225 22.70 -46.14 -40.58
CA LEU A 225 22.32 -46.28 -41.98
C LEU A 225 21.53 -45.05 -42.40
N ASP A 226 21.85 -44.55 -43.59
CA ASP A 226 21.48 -43.24 -44.11
C ASP A 226 20.25 -43.34 -45.02
N LEU A 227 19.27 -42.43 -44.86
CA LEU A 227 18.09 -42.33 -45.71
C LEU A 227 17.41 -40.93 -45.66
N LEU A 228 17.93 -40.04 -46.50
CA LEU A 228 17.27 -38.90 -47.17
C LEU A 228 16.83 -37.67 -46.35
N GLU A 229 17.25 -36.51 -46.89
CA GLU A 229 16.84 -35.17 -46.50
C GLU A 229 15.36 -34.89 -46.86
N VAL A 230 14.67 -34.16 -45.99
CA VAL A 230 13.63 -33.20 -46.41
C VAL A 230 14.01 -31.86 -45.79
N ASP A 231 14.47 -30.94 -46.63
CA ASP A 231 14.91 -29.60 -46.21
C ASP A 231 13.74 -28.75 -45.70
N SER A 232 13.93 -28.12 -44.54
CA SER A 232 12.93 -27.31 -43.85
C SER A 232 13.62 -26.20 -43.06
N ASP A 233 13.94 -25.10 -43.75
CA ASP A 233 14.88 -24.04 -43.34
C ASP A 233 14.43 -23.11 -42.17
N ASP A 234 13.67 -23.62 -41.20
CA ASP A 234 13.03 -22.83 -40.12
C ASP A 234 13.86 -22.74 -38.83
N ASP A 235 14.79 -23.69 -38.60
CA ASP A 235 15.60 -23.79 -37.36
C ASP A 235 16.53 -22.57 -37.09
N LYS A 236 16.72 -21.69 -38.09
CA LYS A 236 17.51 -20.45 -37.96
C LYS A 236 16.88 -19.41 -37.01
N HIS A 237 15.64 -19.61 -36.54
CA HIS A 237 14.93 -18.65 -35.67
C HIS A 237 14.46 -19.20 -34.32
N ALA A 238 15.09 -20.25 -33.79
CA ALA A 238 14.76 -20.89 -32.52
C ALA A 238 14.61 -19.96 -31.28
N TYR A 239 15.17 -18.74 -31.32
CA TYR A 239 14.95 -17.68 -30.30
C TYR A 239 13.48 -17.23 -30.17
N ARG A 240 12.60 -17.55 -31.14
CA ARG A 240 11.16 -17.19 -31.11
C ARG A 240 10.24 -18.30 -30.61
N SER A 241 10.76 -19.43 -30.10
CA SER A 241 9.93 -20.48 -29.51
C SER A 241 9.27 -20.03 -28.20
N ILE A 242 7.94 -20.07 -28.16
CA ILE A 242 7.12 -19.87 -26.94
C ILE A 242 7.24 -21.02 -25.92
N HIS A 243 7.93 -22.10 -26.27
CA HIS A 243 8.40 -23.11 -25.31
C HIS A 243 9.93 -23.00 -25.22
N GLY A 244 10.41 -22.32 -24.17
CA GLY A 244 11.78 -21.82 -24.04
C GLY A 244 12.90 -22.84 -23.82
N LYS A 245 12.70 -24.11 -24.21
CA LYS A 245 13.75 -25.14 -24.33
C LYS A 245 13.42 -26.05 -25.51
N ALA A 246 14.44 -26.46 -26.26
CA ALA A 246 14.29 -27.53 -27.24
C ALA A 246 13.74 -28.80 -26.55
N LYS A 247 12.86 -29.53 -27.25
CA LYS A 247 12.42 -30.85 -26.77
C LYS A 247 13.65 -31.76 -26.70
N PRO A 248 13.89 -32.50 -25.60
CA PRO A 248 14.76 -33.66 -25.68
C PRO A 248 14.10 -34.69 -26.62
N GLU A 249 14.88 -35.37 -27.42
CA GLU A 249 14.41 -36.58 -28.10
C GLU A 249 14.32 -37.71 -27.07
N ASP A 250 13.16 -38.36 -26.98
CA ASP A 250 12.88 -39.39 -25.99
C ASP A 250 13.53 -40.73 -26.44
N ASP A 251 14.77 -40.99 -26.01
CA ASP A 251 15.53 -42.23 -26.28
C ASP A 251 14.92 -43.43 -25.50
N LEU A 252 13.80 -43.95 -26.00
CA LEU A 252 13.00 -45.00 -25.35
C LEU A 252 13.61 -46.41 -25.53
N PRO A 253 13.53 -47.29 -24.51
CA PRO A 253 13.85 -48.71 -24.65
C PRO A 253 12.96 -49.42 -25.70
N SER A 254 13.52 -50.40 -26.42
CA SER A 254 12.85 -51.10 -27.54
C SER A 254 11.66 -51.97 -27.13
N ASP A 255 11.48 -52.16 -25.83
CA ASP A 255 10.49 -52.97 -25.13
C ASP A 255 9.28 -52.17 -24.63
N VAL A 256 9.29 -50.83 -24.75
CA VAL A 256 8.17 -49.96 -24.40
C VAL A 256 7.74 -49.02 -25.54
N GLU A 257 6.46 -49.07 -25.89
CA GLU A 257 5.84 -48.13 -26.82
C GLU A 257 5.00 -47.10 -26.04
N ALA A 258 5.07 -45.83 -26.45
CA ALA A 258 4.26 -44.75 -25.89
C ALA A 258 2.87 -44.72 -26.54
N VAL A 259 1.81 -44.67 -25.74
CA VAL A 259 0.42 -44.63 -26.27
C VAL A 259 0.15 -43.26 -26.93
N SER A 260 -0.41 -43.28 -28.14
CA SER A 260 -0.91 -42.09 -28.84
C SER A 260 -2.29 -41.68 -28.31
N ASP A 261 -2.55 -40.39 -28.17
CA ASP A 261 -3.75 -39.81 -27.55
C ASP A 261 -5.08 -40.06 -28.32
N THR A 262 -5.05 -40.85 -29.40
CA THR A 262 -6.15 -41.05 -30.37
C THR A 262 -7.10 -42.22 -30.08
N ASP A 263 -6.75 -43.16 -29.17
CA ASP A 263 -7.51 -44.41 -28.95
C ASP A 263 -8.13 -44.55 -27.54
N SER A 264 -8.20 -43.47 -26.74
CA SER A 264 -8.65 -43.53 -25.33
C SER A 264 -10.11 -43.17 -25.07
N ASP A 265 -10.99 -43.25 -26.08
CA ASP A 265 -12.44 -43.04 -25.97
C ASP A 265 -13.17 -44.18 -25.21
N LYS A 266 -12.95 -44.29 -23.88
CA LYS A 266 -13.91 -44.83 -22.90
C LYS A 266 -13.54 -44.55 -21.43
N GLU A 267 -14.50 -43.96 -20.72
CA GLU A 267 -14.77 -44.11 -19.28
C GLU A 267 -13.61 -43.90 -18.28
N GLY A 268 -13.29 -42.63 -17.99
CA GLY A 268 -12.30 -42.32 -16.94
C GLY A 268 -12.14 -40.83 -16.62
N GLY A 269 -13.25 -40.09 -16.44
CA GLY A 269 -13.27 -38.63 -16.38
C GLY A 269 -12.26 -37.95 -15.42
N ARG A 270 -11.14 -37.50 -15.98
CA ARG A 270 -10.29 -36.43 -15.46
C ARG A 270 -9.87 -35.56 -16.64
N SER A 271 -10.49 -34.39 -16.77
CA SER A 271 -10.00 -33.34 -17.66
C SER A 271 -8.53 -33.05 -17.35
N ASP A 272 -7.73 -32.79 -18.37
CA ASP A 272 -6.46 -32.10 -18.17
C ASP A 272 -6.79 -30.65 -17.73
N PRO A 273 -6.34 -30.15 -16.56
CA PRO A 273 -6.56 -28.74 -16.19
C PRO A 273 -5.91 -27.77 -17.19
N ASP A 274 -4.87 -28.24 -17.89
CA ASP A 274 -4.24 -27.52 -18.99
C ASP A 274 -5.15 -27.42 -20.23
N HIS A 275 -6.15 -28.30 -20.37
CA HIS A 275 -7.24 -28.20 -21.35
C HIS A 275 -8.35 -27.26 -20.86
N GLU A 276 -8.75 -27.32 -19.59
CA GLU A 276 -9.81 -26.46 -19.03
C GLU A 276 -9.47 -24.96 -19.13
N ILE A 277 -8.22 -24.57 -18.85
CA ILE A 277 -7.77 -23.17 -19.02
C ILE A 277 -7.77 -22.76 -20.50
N LYS A 278 -7.34 -23.64 -21.42
CA LYS A 278 -7.32 -23.34 -22.87
C LYS A 278 -8.74 -23.28 -23.45
N GLN A 279 -9.64 -24.15 -23.01
CA GLN A 279 -11.05 -24.13 -23.35
C GLN A 279 -11.69 -22.82 -22.88
N ARG A 280 -11.49 -22.41 -21.62
CA ARG A 280 -12.00 -21.13 -21.09
C ARG A 280 -11.49 -19.93 -21.90
N ASN A 281 -10.23 -19.96 -22.35
CA ASN A 281 -9.70 -18.92 -23.24
C ASN A 281 -10.38 -18.91 -24.62
N ALA A 282 -10.67 -20.08 -25.20
CA ALA A 282 -11.41 -20.21 -26.45
C ALA A 282 -12.88 -19.76 -26.32
N GLU A 283 -13.53 -20.05 -25.19
CA GLU A 283 -14.88 -19.57 -24.86
C GLU A 283 -14.91 -18.04 -24.72
N LEU A 284 -13.95 -17.45 -24.00
CA LEU A 284 -13.82 -15.98 -23.89
C LEU A 284 -13.57 -15.32 -25.25
N LEU A 285 -12.72 -15.91 -26.12
CA LEU A 285 -12.54 -15.44 -27.49
C LEU A 285 -13.85 -15.49 -28.29
N GLN A 286 -14.61 -16.60 -28.21
CA GLN A 286 -15.91 -16.69 -28.87
C GLN A 286 -16.93 -15.68 -28.35
N ILE A 287 -16.95 -15.36 -27.04
CA ILE A 287 -17.83 -14.35 -26.47
C ILE A 287 -17.47 -12.96 -27.04
N VAL A 288 -16.18 -12.63 -27.07
CA VAL A 288 -15.64 -11.38 -27.65
C VAL A 288 -15.85 -11.28 -29.17
N GLU A 289 -15.94 -12.40 -29.88
CA GLU A 289 -16.29 -12.42 -31.31
C GLU A 289 -17.80 -12.27 -31.55
N LYS A 290 -18.65 -12.83 -30.67
CA LYS A 290 -20.12 -12.71 -30.73
C LYS A 290 -20.61 -11.33 -30.28
N HIS A 291 -19.92 -10.71 -29.32
CA HIS A 291 -20.25 -9.39 -28.77
C HIS A 291 -19.03 -8.44 -28.75
N PRO A 292 -18.58 -7.92 -29.92
CA PRO A 292 -17.37 -7.10 -30.02
C PRO A 292 -17.40 -5.80 -29.21
N ASP A 293 -18.58 -5.28 -28.90
CA ASP A 293 -18.81 -4.06 -28.12
C ASP A 293 -18.76 -4.26 -26.59
N ASP A 294 -18.75 -5.50 -26.10
CA ASP A 294 -18.77 -5.78 -24.67
C ASP A 294 -17.40 -5.61 -24.01
N VAL A 295 -17.21 -4.44 -23.39
CA VAL A 295 -16.04 -4.11 -22.57
C VAL A 295 -15.74 -5.14 -21.49
N SER A 296 -16.76 -5.78 -20.90
CA SER A 296 -16.56 -6.75 -19.82
C SER A 296 -16.00 -8.09 -20.32
N ALA A 297 -16.46 -8.56 -21.48
CA ALA A 297 -15.87 -9.69 -22.19
C ALA A 297 -14.40 -9.43 -22.58
N TRP A 298 -14.08 -8.22 -23.06
CA TRP A 298 -12.70 -7.83 -23.35
C TRP A 298 -11.80 -7.83 -22.12
N LEU A 299 -12.23 -7.23 -21.00
CA LEU A 299 -11.44 -7.19 -19.78
C LEU A 299 -11.20 -8.60 -19.21
N THR A 300 -12.24 -9.44 -19.14
CA THR A 300 -12.11 -10.82 -18.65
C THR A 300 -11.21 -11.68 -19.54
N LEU A 301 -11.21 -11.49 -20.87
CA LEU A 301 -10.23 -12.11 -21.78
C LEU A 301 -8.79 -11.66 -21.46
N ILE A 302 -8.57 -10.36 -21.25
CA ILE A 302 -7.25 -9.76 -20.99
C ILE A 302 -6.67 -10.25 -19.67
N ASP A 303 -7.47 -10.28 -18.60
CA ASP A 303 -7.02 -10.77 -17.29
C ASP A 303 -6.76 -12.28 -17.29
N HIS A 304 -7.53 -13.04 -18.06
CA HIS A 304 -7.32 -14.48 -18.25
C HIS A 304 -5.97 -14.82 -18.91
N GLN A 305 -5.33 -13.89 -19.63
CA GLN A 305 -4.01 -14.14 -20.24
C GLN A 305 -2.92 -14.42 -19.19
N GLU A 306 -3.04 -13.87 -17.97
CA GLU A 306 -2.09 -14.19 -16.92
C GLU A 306 -2.26 -15.63 -16.41
N SER A 307 -3.50 -16.10 -16.30
CA SER A 307 -3.80 -17.50 -15.94
C SER A 307 -3.27 -18.47 -17.00
N LEU A 308 -3.44 -18.11 -18.28
CA LEU A 308 -2.97 -18.90 -19.42
C LEU A 308 -1.43 -18.95 -19.51
N LEU A 309 -0.72 -17.90 -19.09
CA LEU A 309 0.75 -17.89 -19.03
C LEU A 309 1.31 -18.64 -17.80
N ARG A 310 0.58 -18.64 -16.68
CA ARG A 310 0.98 -19.38 -15.47
C ARG A 310 0.78 -20.88 -15.61
N GLY A 311 -0.37 -21.31 -16.13
CA GLY A 311 -0.81 -22.71 -16.10
C GLY A 311 -1.12 -23.21 -14.68
N PRO A 312 -1.70 -24.42 -14.55
CA PRO A 312 -2.19 -24.94 -13.27
C PRO A 312 -1.04 -25.32 -12.31
N GLU A 313 0.16 -25.55 -12.82
CA GLU A 313 1.33 -25.93 -12.01
C GLU A 313 2.03 -24.74 -11.33
N ARG A 314 1.72 -23.49 -11.73
CA ARG A 314 2.38 -22.27 -11.22
C ARG A 314 1.44 -21.20 -10.67
N GLU A 315 0.23 -21.56 -10.23
CA GLU A 315 -0.73 -20.60 -9.64
C GLU A 315 -0.07 -19.69 -8.57
N PHE A 316 0.74 -20.28 -7.69
CA PHE A 316 1.45 -19.60 -6.60
C PHE A 316 2.87 -19.11 -6.95
N GLY A 317 3.31 -19.25 -8.20
CA GLY A 317 4.64 -18.82 -8.66
C GLY A 317 4.69 -17.32 -8.98
N SER A 318 5.83 -16.68 -8.76
CA SER A 318 6.08 -15.32 -9.27
C SER A 318 6.57 -15.39 -10.72
N LEU A 319 5.83 -14.79 -11.67
CA LEU A 319 6.29 -14.62 -13.05
C LEU A 319 7.66 -13.91 -13.10
N THR A 320 8.56 -14.39 -13.94
CA THR A 320 9.87 -13.77 -14.20
C THR A 320 9.72 -12.43 -14.92
N TYR A 321 10.80 -11.64 -14.97
CA TYR A 321 10.80 -10.35 -15.67
C TYR A 321 10.44 -10.49 -17.16
N ALA A 322 10.99 -11.49 -17.85
CA ALA A 322 10.70 -11.72 -19.26
C ALA A 322 9.24 -12.16 -19.50
N GLU A 323 8.72 -13.07 -18.68
CA GLU A 323 7.30 -13.47 -18.72
C GLU A 323 6.36 -12.28 -18.46
N LYS A 324 6.69 -11.39 -17.51
CA LYS A 324 5.93 -10.17 -17.22
C LYS A 324 5.93 -9.17 -18.38
N MET A 325 7.07 -8.93 -19.02
CA MET A 325 7.17 -8.05 -20.20
C MET A 325 6.41 -8.61 -21.40
N GLY A 326 6.52 -9.91 -21.67
CA GLY A 326 5.75 -10.58 -22.72
C GLY A 326 4.23 -10.57 -22.46
N LEU A 327 3.81 -10.76 -21.21
CA LEU A 327 2.41 -10.65 -20.81
C LEU A 327 1.85 -9.23 -21.04
N ALA A 328 2.62 -8.20 -20.67
CA ALA A 328 2.23 -6.81 -20.89
C ALA A 328 2.05 -6.50 -22.39
N ASP A 329 2.96 -6.97 -23.26
CA ASP A 329 2.88 -6.76 -24.70
C ASP A 329 1.65 -7.49 -25.31
N ILE A 330 1.38 -8.72 -24.86
CA ILE A 330 0.16 -9.47 -25.22
C ILE A 330 -1.10 -8.70 -24.80
N LYS A 331 -1.19 -8.27 -23.53
CA LYS A 331 -2.36 -7.52 -23.00
C LYS A 331 -2.54 -6.19 -23.73
N LEU A 332 -1.47 -5.43 -23.97
CA LEU A 332 -1.49 -4.17 -24.73
C LEU A 332 -2.02 -4.40 -26.16
N SER A 333 -1.58 -5.46 -26.84
CA SER A 333 -2.12 -5.85 -28.15
C SER A 333 -3.61 -6.20 -28.13
N LEU A 334 -4.14 -6.67 -26.99
CA LEU A 334 -5.56 -6.98 -26.81
C LEU A 334 -6.38 -5.73 -26.49
N TYR A 335 -5.89 -4.82 -25.65
CA TYR A 335 -6.50 -3.50 -25.45
C TYR A 335 -6.60 -2.73 -26.77
N GLU A 336 -5.54 -2.74 -27.59
CA GLU A 336 -5.59 -2.15 -28.94
C GLU A 336 -6.64 -2.79 -29.85
N LYS A 337 -6.88 -4.10 -29.76
CA LYS A 337 -7.93 -4.79 -30.54
C LYS A 337 -9.33 -4.47 -30.02
N ALA A 338 -9.49 -4.37 -28.70
CA ALA A 338 -10.73 -3.97 -28.04
C ALA A 338 -11.13 -2.55 -28.45
N LEU A 339 -10.22 -1.58 -28.31
CA LEU A 339 -10.45 -0.16 -28.61
C LEU A 339 -10.69 0.14 -30.11
N LYS A 340 -10.35 -0.79 -31.01
CA LYS A 340 -10.67 -0.72 -32.45
C LYS A 340 -12.01 -1.36 -32.82
N LYS A 341 -12.64 -2.09 -31.90
CA LYS A 341 -13.93 -2.77 -32.09
C LYS A 341 -15.06 -2.13 -31.27
N VAL A 342 -14.79 -1.76 -30.01
CA VAL A 342 -15.75 -1.12 -29.11
C VAL A 342 -16.03 0.32 -29.55
N GLY A 343 -17.31 0.64 -29.78
CA GLY A 343 -17.76 2.00 -30.11
C GLY A 343 -17.70 3.01 -28.94
N PRO A 344 -18.36 4.17 -29.05
CA PRO A 344 -18.52 5.10 -27.93
C PRO A 344 -19.37 4.45 -26.84
N SER A 345 -18.73 4.11 -25.71
CA SER A 345 -19.32 3.38 -24.59
C SER A 345 -18.89 4.03 -23.27
N PRO A 346 -19.78 4.16 -22.26
CA PRO A 346 -19.43 4.77 -20.98
C PRO A 346 -18.32 4.03 -20.22
N ALA A 347 -18.07 2.75 -20.54
CA ALA A 347 -17.01 1.93 -19.94
C ALA A 347 -15.71 1.89 -20.77
N LYS A 348 -15.62 2.65 -21.87
CA LYS A 348 -14.44 2.70 -22.75
C LYS A 348 -13.20 3.23 -22.03
N ASP A 349 -13.38 4.10 -21.03
CA ASP A 349 -12.32 4.59 -20.14
C ASP A 349 -11.53 3.46 -19.49
N ARG A 350 -12.18 2.38 -19.07
CA ARG A 350 -11.52 1.20 -18.46
C ARG A 350 -10.54 0.51 -19.40
N LEU A 351 -10.84 0.47 -20.71
CA LEU A 351 -9.93 -0.08 -21.72
C LEU A 351 -8.78 0.89 -22.04
N LEU A 352 -9.03 2.21 -22.01
CA LEU A 352 -8.00 3.23 -22.18
C LEU A 352 -7.02 3.24 -20.99
N LEU A 353 -7.54 3.08 -19.77
CA LEU A 353 -6.75 2.96 -18.54
C LEU A 353 -5.89 1.70 -18.56
N GLY A 354 -6.48 0.53 -18.81
CA GLY A 354 -5.71 -0.72 -18.89
C GLY A 354 -4.64 -0.71 -19.99
N LEU A 355 -4.89 -0.04 -21.13
CA LEU A 355 -3.86 0.20 -22.16
C LEU A 355 -2.67 1.03 -21.63
N LEU A 356 -2.96 2.11 -20.89
CA LEU A 356 -1.95 3.00 -20.31
C LEU A 356 -1.18 2.33 -19.15
N GLU A 357 -1.85 1.49 -18.37
CA GLU A 357 -1.28 0.75 -17.24
C GLU A 357 -0.36 -0.40 -17.70
N GLU A 358 -0.75 -1.17 -18.73
CA GLU A 358 0.16 -2.12 -19.37
C GLU A 358 1.27 -1.40 -20.17
N GLY A 359 0.94 -0.26 -20.79
CA GLY A 359 1.90 0.60 -21.49
C GLY A 359 2.99 1.15 -20.57
N ALA A 360 2.67 1.54 -19.34
CA ALA A 360 3.63 2.04 -18.35
C ALA A 360 4.73 1.02 -17.99
N LYS A 361 4.46 -0.28 -18.17
CA LYS A 361 5.45 -1.37 -17.95
C LYS A 361 6.48 -1.48 -19.08
N LEU A 362 6.16 -0.93 -20.26
CA LEU A 362 6.89 -1.14 -21.52
C LEU A 362 7.44 0.14 -22.15
N TRP A 363 6.97 1.31 -21.72
CA TRP A 363 7.30 2.61 -22.30
C TRP A 363 8.11 3.46 -21.34
N ASP A 364 8.96 4.34 -21.87
CA ASP A 364 9.62 5.36 -21.06
C ASP A 364 8.63 6.48 -20.67
N THR A 365 8.94 7.23 -19.62
CA THR A 365 8.06 8.27 -19.07
C THR A 365 7.68 9.35 -20.08
N LYS A 366 8.54 9.65 -21.08
CA LYS A 366 8.24 10.63 -22.14
C LYS A 366 7.22 10.07 -23.14
N LYS A 367 7.37 8.81 -23.58
CA LYS A 367 6.35 8.15 -24.42
C LYS A 367 5.03 7.97 -23.67
N LEU A 368 5.07 7.56 -22.39
CA LEU A 368 3.88 7.41 -21.55
C LEU A 368 3.11 8.73 -21.39
N SER A 369 3.79 9.82 -21.03
CA SER A 369 3.16 11.15 -20.92
C SER A 369 2.59 11.66 -22.24
N ALA A 370 3.23 11.38 -23.38
CA ALA A 370 2.69 11.69 -24.71
C ALA A 370 1.43 10.87 -25.05
N GLN A 371 1.38 9.59 -24.66
CA GLN A 371 0.20 8.74 -24.85
C GLN A 371 -0.98 9.19 -23.99
N TRP A 372 -0.74 9.50 -22.70
CA TRP A 372 -1.73 10.14 -21.83
C TRP A 372 -2.32 11.40 -22.50
N GLN A 373 -1.46 12.34 -22.90
CA GLN A 373 -1.88 13.59 -23.56
C GLN A 373 -2.64 13.36 -24.87
N THR A 374 -2.31 12.33 -25.64
CA THR A 374 -3.02 11.99 -26.89
C THR A 374 -4.42 11.41 -26.62
N ILE A 375 -4.53 10.53 -25.62
CA ILE A 375 -5.80 9.87 -25.27
C ILE A 375 -6.75 10.87 -24.58
N LEU A 376 -6.24 11.69 -23.66
CA LEU A 376 -7.03 12.73 -22.97
C LEU A 376 -7.63 13.74 -23.95
N LYS A 377 -6.86 14.20 -24.95
CA LYS A 377 -7.33 15.14 -25.99
C LYS A 377 -8.37 14.55 -26.95
N SER A 378 -8.42 13.23 -27.09
CA SER A 378 -9.37 12.53 -27.96
C SER A 378 -10.55 11.89 -27.21
N ASN A 379 -10.54 11.90 -25.88
CA ASN A 379 -11.54 11.29 -25.01
C ASN A 379 -11.76 12.16 -23.75
N SER A 380 -11.85 13.48 -23.91
CA SER A 380 -11.87 14.44 -22.79
C SER A 380 -13.11 14.34 -21.89
N GLU A 381 -14.18 13.70 -22.38
CA GLU A 381 -15.45 13.44 -21.68
C GLU A 381 -15.37 12.45 -20.50
N TYR A 382 -14.31 11.63 -20.40
CA TYR A 382 -14.16 10.61 -19.37
C TYR A 382 -13.36 11.14 -18.17
N ILE A 383 -14.04 11.75 -17.20
CA ILE A 383 -13.39 12.35 -16.02
C ILE A 383 -12.57 11.34 -15.17
N ASN A 384 -12.93 10.04 -15.17
CA ASN A 384 -12.14 8.98 -14.53
C ASN A 384 -10.71 8.89 -15.09
N LEU A 385 -10.55 9.09 -16.41
CA LEU A 385 -9.25 9.08 -17.09
C LEU A 385 -8.39 10.27 -16.62
N TRP A 386 -9.01 11.43 -16.37
CA TRP A 386 -8.34 12.60 -15.80
C TRP A 386 -7.93 12.40 -14.33
N ILE A 387 -8.74 11.71 -13.52
CA ILE A 387 -8.36 11.36 -12.13
C ILE A 387 -7.15 10.42 -12.12
N ARG A 388 -7.09 9.44 -13.03
CA ARG A 388 -5.91 8.57 -13.15
C ARG A 388 -4.69 9.26 -13.77
N TYR A 389 -4.90 10.22 -14.67
CA TYR A 389 -3.82 11.10 -15.12
C TYR A 389 -3.28 11.95 -13.96
N LEU A 390 -4.15 12.45 -13.09
CA LEU A 390 -3.77 13.17 -11.87
C LEU A 390 -2.97 12.28 -10.91
N ASP A 391 -3.35 11.01 -10.72
CA ASP A 391 -2.54 10.03 -9.96
C ASP A 391 -1.11 9.93 -10.52
N PHE A 392 -0.97 9.79 -11.84
CA PHE A 392 0.33 9.76 -12.52
C PHE A 392 1.10 11.08 -12.38
N ARG A 393 0.46 12.23 -12.61
CA ARG A 393 1.09 13.56 -12.52
C ARG A 393 1.53 13.92 -11.09
N GLN A 394 0.82 13.44 -10.08
CA GLN A 394 1.14 13.66 -8.68
C GLN A 394 2.27 12.72 -8.19
N THR A 395 2.39 11.51 -8.74
CA THR A 395 3.39 10.49 -8.29
C THR A 395 4.66 10.38 -9.16
N GLU A 396 4.70 10.95 -10.37
CA GLU A 396 5.88 10.91 -11.26
C GLU A 396 6.99 11.87 -10.80
N PHE A 397 7.89 11.38 -9.94
CA PHE A 397 8.99 12.16 -9.33
C PHE A 397 9.80 13.02 -10.33
N LEU A 398 10.06 12.55 -11.55
CA LEU A 398 10.97 13.27 -12.46
C LEU A 398 10.34 14.54 -13.03
N ASP A 399 9.07 14.51 -13.43
CA ASP A 399 8.38 15.67 -14.02
C ASP A 399 7.44 16.41 -13.05
N PHE A 400 7.21 15.86 -11.84
CA PHE A 400 6.50 16.55 -10.78
C PHE A 400 7.18 17.89 -10.43
N THR A 401 6.35 18.91 -10.27
CA THR A 401 6.59 20.24 -9.69
C THR A 401 5.24 20.76 -9.19
N TYR A 402 5.21 21.55 -8.12
CA TYR A 402 3.98 22.08 -7.52
C TYR A 402 3.07 22.76 -8.56
N GLU A 403 3.61 23.74 -9.30
CA GLU A 403 2.87 24.52 -10.30
C GLU A 403 2.22 23.66 -11.40
N ARG A 404 2.95 22.68 -11.95
CA ARG A 404 2.42 21.80 -13.01
C ARG A 404 1.34 20.86 -12.50
N CYS A 405 1.46 20.41 -11.25
CA CYS A 405 0.43 19.57 -10.63
C CYS A 405 -0.82 20.40 -10.33
N LEU A 406 -0.66 21.60 -9.76
CA LEU A 406 -1.73 22.59 -9.57
C LEU A 406 -2.45 22.91 -10.89
N ALA A 407 -1.73 23.23 -11.96
CA ALA A 407 -2.31 23.49 -13.28
C ALA A 407 -3.13 22.29 -13.81
N THR A 408 -2.70 21.05 -13.51
CA THR A 408 -3.44 19.82 -13.86
C THR A 408 -4.75 19.71 -13.07
N PHE A 409 -4.75 19.99 -11.75
CA PHE A 409 -5.99 20.06 -10.96
C PHE A 409 -6.98 21.08 -11.52
N LEU A 410 -6.49 22.27 -11.90
CA LEU A 410 -7.32 23.33 -12.47
C LEU A 410 -7.87 22.94 -13.85
N GLU A 411 -7.11 22.22 -14.68
CA GLU A 411 -7.62 21.62 -15.92
C GLU A 411 -8.74 20.59 -15.64
N CYS A 412 -8.55 19.68 -14.68
CA CYS A 412 -9.59 18.73 -14.26
C CYS A 412 -10.86 19.42 -13.74
N LEU A 413 -10.73 20.50 -12.95
CA LEU A 413 -11.88 21.27 -12.45
C LEU A 413 -12.60 22.03 -13.57
N ARG A 414 -11.87 22.68 -14.49
CA ARG A 414 -12.46 23.32 -15.68
C ARG A 414 -13.24 22.32 -16.53
N LEU A 415 -12.65 21.15 -16.80
CA LEU A 415 -13.29 20.09 -17.58
C LEU A 415 -14.52 19.51 -16.88
N ASN A 416 -14.42 19.16 -15.59
CA ASN A 416 -15.56 18.65 -14.83
C ASN A 416 -16.71 19.67 -14.79
N LYS A 417 -16.42 20.96 -14.57
CA LYS A 417 -17.40 22.06 -14.61
C LYS A 417 -18.11 22.15 -15.97
N SER A 418 -17.36 22.00 -17.07
CA SER A 418 -17.89 22.02 -18.45
C SER A 418 -18.66 20.76 -18.87
N SER A 419 -18.54 19.65 -18.14
CA SER A 419 -19.18 18.39 -18.49
C SER A 419 -20.71 18.39 -18.25
N PHE A 420 -21.43 17.48 -18.92
CA PHE A 420 -22.88 17.33 -18.73
C PHE A 420 -23.25 16.98 -17.28
N ASP A 421 -24.38 17.52 -16.80
CA ASP A 421 -24.86 17.29 -15.42
C ASP A 421 -25.32 15.85 -15.19
N LYS A 422 -24.39 15.02 -14.75
CA LYS A 422 -24.61 13.68 -14.16
C LYS A 422 -24.64 13.81 -12.63
N PRO A 423 -25.35 12.94 -11.89
CA PRO A 423 -25.34 12.97 -10.42
C PRO A 423 -23.92 12.83 -9.82
N GLU A 424 -23.07 12.04 -10.48
CA GLU A 424 -21.66 11.85 -10.10
C GLU A 424 -20.79 13.11 -10.26
N LYS A 425 -21.17 14.05 -11.15
CA LYS A 425 -20.40 15.29 -11.44
C LYS A 425 -20.11 16.07 -10.17
N THR A 426 -21.09 16.18 -9.27
CA THR A 426 -20.99 16.87 -7.98
C THR A 426 -19.98 16.19 -7.04
N GLN A 427 -20.06 14.86 -6.93
CA GLN A 427 -19.17 14.09 -6.05
C GLN A 427 -17.73 14.17 -6.55
N ILE A 428 -17.53 14.07 -7.87
CA ILE A 428 -16.22 14.17 -8.50
C ILE A 428 -15.67 15.60 -8.39
N HIS A 429 -16.52 16.62 -8.46
CA HIS A 429 -16.12 18.03 -8.28
C HIS A 429 -15.56 18.29 -6.88
N PHE A 430 -16.30 17.90 -5.84
CA PHE A 430 -15.84 18.08 -4.46
C PHE A 430 -14.67 17.15 -4.09
N TYR A 431 -14.56 15.96 -4.69
CA TYR A 431 -13.35 15.13 -4.59
C TYR A 431 -12.12 15.84 -5.18
N LEU A 432 -12.24 16.44 -6.38
CA LEU A 432 -11.14 17.19 -7.00
C LEU A 432 -10.73 18.40 -6.15
N PHE A 433 -11.68 19.13 -5.57
CA PHE A 433 -11.38 20.27 -4.68
C PHE A 433 -10.78 19.84 -3.33
N LEU A 434 -11.30 18.76 -2.73
CA LEU A 434 -10.73 18.14 -1.53
C LEU A 434 -9.28 17.73 -1.78
N ARG A 435 -9.03 16.95 -2.84
CA ARG A 435 -7.69 16.46 -3.17
C ARG A 435 -6.74 17.60 -3.56
N LEU A 436 -7.23 18.66 -4.21
CA LEU A 436 -6.47 19.88 -4.48
C LEU A 436 -6.05 20.58 -3.18
N THR A 437 -6.99 20.84 -2.27
CA THR A 437 -6.69 21.54 -1.00
C THR A 437 -5.83 20.69 -0.07
N LEU A 438 -5.98 19.37 -0.07
CA LEU A 438 -5.06 18.43 0.57
C LEU A 438 -3.66 18.52 -0.04
N PHE A 439 -3.53 18.47 -1.37
CA PHE A 439 -2.25 18.60 -2.08
C PHE A 439 -1.53 19.93 -1.75
N ILE A 440 -2.25 21.05 -1.79
CA ILE A 440 -1.73 22.39 -1.44
C ILE A 440 -1.20 22.39 0.01
N ARG A 441 -1.97 21.81 0.95
CA ARG A 441 -1.57 21.69 2.35
C ARG A 441 -0.37 20.76 2.55
N GLU A 442 -0.34 19.61 1.89
CA GLU A 442 0.74 18.62 1.98
C GLU A 442 2.06 19.09 1.33
N ALA A 443 1.98 19.99 0.34
CA ALA A 443 3.10 20.76 -0.18
C ALA A 443 3.56 21.91 0.76
N GLY A 444 2.78 22.19 1.81
CA GLY A 444 3.11 23.11 2.90
C GLY A 444 2.44 24.49 2.84
N PHE A 445 1.61 24.79 1.84
CA PHE A 445 0.87 26.05 1.71
C PHE A 445 -0.44 26.00 2.52
N THR A 446 -0.31 25.77 3.82
CA THR A 446 -1.43 25.55 4.77
C THR A 446 -2.43 26.72 4.80
N GLU A 447 -1.90 27.95 4.77
CA GLU A 447 -2.58 29.24 4.73
C GLU A 447 -3.55 29.36 3.55
N HIS A 448 -3.09 28.99 2.36
CA HIS A 448 -3.86 29.05 1.11
C HIS A 448 -4.94 27.96 1.07
N ALA A 449 -4.61 26.74 1.50
CA ALA A 449 -5.60 25.67 1.61
C ALA A 449 -6.73 26.01 2.60
N ALA A 450 -6.40 26.60 3.75
CA ALA A 450 -7.39 27.08 4.72
C ALA A 450 -8.23 28.24 4.16
N ALA A 451 -7.62 29.19 3.45
CA ALA A 451 -8.31 30.31 2.82
C ALA A 451 -9.34 29.86 1.76
N LEU A 452 -8.98 28.89 0.91
CA LEU A 452 -9.92 28.29 -0.06
C LEU A 452 -11.13 27.65 0.63
N TRP A 453 -10.93 26.96 1.75
CA TRP A 453 -12.03 26.39 2.54
C TRP A 453 -12.88 27.47 3.22
N GLN A 454 -12.28 28.52 3.79
CA GLN A 454 -13.05 29.65 4.32
C GLN A 454 -13.92 30.28 3.21
N GLY A 455 -13.34 30.55 2.04
CA GLY A 455 -14.05 31.17 0.93
C GLY A 455 -15.18 30.32 0.35
N LEU A 456 -14.96 29.02 0.12
CA LEU A 456 -16.00 28.14 -0.43
C LEU A 456 -17.17 27.95 0.55
N LEU A 457 -16.91 27.92 1.86
CA LEU A 457 -17.96 27.84 2.88
C LEU A 457 -18.72 29.18 3.01
N GLU A 458 -18.05 30.33 3.00
CA GLU A 458 -18.71 31.65 2.98
C GLU A 458 -19.60 31.83 1.73
N LEU A 459 -19.07 31.53 0.54
CA LEU A 459 -19.80 31.57 -0.73
C LEU A 459 -21.06 30.67 -0.76
N THR A 460 -21.04 29.55 -0.03
CA THR A 460 -22.10 28.54 -0.07
C THR A 460 -23.16 28.74 1.02
N PHE A 461 -22.74 28.99 2.27
CA PHE A 461 -23.63 29.06 3.43
C PHE A 461 -24.04 30.50 3.81
N TYR A 462 -23.19 31.48 3.53
CA TYR A 462 -23.31 32.84 4.04
C TYR A 462 -23.38 33.89 2.92
N ARG A 463 -23.98 33.56 1.77
CA ARG A 463 -24.19 34.56 0.70
C ARG A 463 -25.26 35.61 1.09
N PRO A 464 -25.02 36.91 0.85
CA PRO A 464 -26.04 37.95 0.97
C PRO A 464 -27.28 37.68 0.11
N GLY A 465 -28.47 37.98 0.64
CA GLY A 465 -29.75 37.72 -0.05
C GLY A 465 -29.93 38.50 -1.36
N SER A 466 -29.23 39.62 -1.52
CA SER A 466 -29.13 40.36 -2.79
C SER A 466 -28.47 39.56 -3.92
N LEU A 467 -27.60 38.61 -3.57
CA LEU A 467 -26.83 37.74 -4.50
C LEU A 467 -27.38 36.30 -4.54
N GLU A 468 -28.57 36.06 -3.98
CA GLU A 468 -29.29 34.79 -4.14
C GLU A 468 -30.02 34.72 -5.51
N GLY A 469 -30.28 35.87 -6.14
CA GLY A 469 -30.91 35.96 -7.47
C GLY A 469 -29.94 35.91 -8.66
N SER A 470 -28.67 36.27 -8.45
CA SER A 470 -27.62 36.26 -9.49
C SER A 470 -27.22 34.83 -9.87
N LYS A 471 -27.40 34.46 -11.15
CA LYS A 471 -27.23 33.08 -11.63
C LYS A 471 -25.81 32.72 -12.08
N GLY A 472 -24.88 33.67 -12.09
CA GLY A 472 -23.53 33.49 -12.61
C GLY A 472 -22.42 33.73 -11.57
N PRO A 473 -21.26 33.06 -11.69
CA PRO A 473 -20.08 33.37 -10.86
C PRO A 473 -19.49 34.75 -11.18
N GLU A 474 -19.78 35.30 -12.36
CA GLU A 474 -19.30 36.60 -12.85
C GLU A 474 -19.73 37.78 -11.96
N GLU A 475 -20.88 37.68 -11.27
CA GLU A 475 -21.36 38.71 -10.33
C GLU A 475 -20.99 38.38 -8.87
N VAL A 476 -21.01 37.08 -8.50
CA VAL A 476 -20.85 36.64 -7.10
C VAL A 476 -19.38 36.59 -6.66
N ILE A 477 -18.46 36.17 -7.54
CA ILE A 477 -17.04 36.05 -7.17
C ILE A 477 -16.41 37.43 -6.91
N PRO A 478 -16.55 38.46 -7.78
CA PRO A 478 -15.95 39.78 -7.50
C PRO A 478 -16.47 40.40 -6.20
N ALA A 479 -17.77 40.30 -5.91
CA ALA A 479 -18.37 40.80 -4.67
C ALA A 479 -17.90 40.02 -3.42
N PHE A 480 -17.59 38.72 -3.56
CA PHE A 480 -16.96 37.94 -2.50
C PHE A 480 -15.49 38.34 -2.28
N LEU A 481 -14.76 38.65 -3.35
CA LEU A 481 -13.37 39.10 -3.26
C LEU A 481 -13.25 40.48 -2.61
N GLU A 482 -14.18 41.40 -2.86
CA GLU A 482 -14.29 42.67 -2.11
C GLU A 482 -14.53 42.43 -0.61
N TYR A 483 -15.39 41.45 -0.25
CA TYR A 483 -15.53 41.02 1.15
C TYR A 483 -14.26 40.38 1.72
N TRP A 484 -13.50 39.62 0.91
CA TRP A 484 -12.23 39.04 1.34
C TRP A 484 -11.21 40.13 1.73
N GLU A 485 -11.05 41.15 0.88
CA GLU A 485 -10.16 42.30 1.09
C GLU A 485 -10.64 43.28 2.17
N SER A 486 -11.90 43.19 2.61
CA SER A 486 -12.46 44.07 3.66
C SER A 486 -11.89 43.87 5.07
N GLU A 487 -11.01 42.88 5.25
CA GLU A 487 -10.37 42.45 6.50
C GLU A 487 -11.32 42.08 7.67
N VAL A 488 -12.59 41.82 7.35
CA VAL A 488 -13.63 41.34 8.28
C VAL A 488 -13.43 39.88 8.65
N SER A 489 -13.80 39.49 9.88
CA SER A 489 -13.68 38.11 10.40
C SER A 489 -14.47 37.07 9.58
N ARG A 490 -13.75 36.11 9.00
CA ARG A 490 -14.27 35.05 8.12
C ARG A 490 -14.67 33.79 8.93
N ILE A 491 -15.43 32.88 8.33
CA ILE A 491 -15.86 31.62 8.96
C ILE A 491 -14.69 30.89 9.68
N GLY A 492 -14.97 30.44 10.91
CA GLY A 492 -14.00 29.80 11.81
C GLY A 492 -13.15 30.77 12.67
N GLU A 493 -13.16 32.08 12.41
CA GLU A 493 -12.41 33.07 13.19
C GLU A 493 -13.14 33.50 14.48
N VAL A 494 -12.50 34.36 15.29
CA VAL A 494 -13.09 34.93 16.50
C VAL A 494 -14.16 35.96 16.12
N GLY A 495 -15.41 35.74 16.54
CA GLY A 495 -16.48 36.74 16.37
C GLY A 495 -17.10 36.81 14.97
N ALA A 496 -16.66 35.97 14.04
CA ALA A 496 -17.21 35.86 12.70
C ALA A 496 -18.71 35.52 12.69
N LYS A 497 -19.46 36.16 11.80
CA LYS A 497 -20.89 35.94 11.55
C LYS A 497 -21.19 35.53 10.09
N GLY A 498 -20.16 35.47 9.26
CA GLY A 498 -20.25 35.18 7.83
C GLY A 498 -20.76 36.36 6.98
N TRP A 499 -20.47 36.30 5.68
CA TRP A 499 -20.65 37.38 4.70
C TRP A 499 -22.07 37.96 4.62
N LYS A 500 -23.11 37.14 4.87
CA LYS A 500 -24.53 37.53 4.87
C LYS A 500 -24.90 38.58 5.94
N ASN A 501 -24.07 38.77 6.95
CA ASN A 501 -24.40 39.58 8.13
C ASN A 501 -23.60 40.89 8.17
N GLU A 502 -24.27 42.02 7.91
CA GLU A 502 -23.68 43.37 7.92
C GLU A 502 -22.94 43.73 9.23
N GLY A 503 -23.38 43.18 10.36
CA GLY A 503 -22.76 43.38 11.67
C GLY A 503 -21.52 42.51 11.96
N ASN A 504 -20.82 42.01 10.94
CA ASN A 504 -19.62 41.19 11.10
C ASN A 504 -18.42 42.06 11.54
N VAL A 505 -17.52 41.51 12.36
CA VAL A 505 -16.55 42.32 13.12
C VAL A 505 -15.22 42.43 12.37
N LEU A 506 -14.64 43.63 12.31
CA LEU A 506 -13.25 43.82 11.88
C LEU A 506 -12.30 43.13 12.86
N ARG A 507 -11.42 42.26 12.37
CA ARG A 507 -10.46 41.56 13.23
C ARG A 507 -9.42 42.57 13.74
N ASN A 508 -9.33 42.74 15.06
CA ASN A 508 -8.23 43.47 15.68
C ASN A 508 -6.90 42.79 15.30
N ALA A 509 -5.85 43.57 15.04
CA ALA A 509 -4.49 43.07 14.82
C ALA A 509 -4.11 42.08 15.94
N ASN A 510 -3.70 40.85 15.57
CA ASN A 510 -3.09 39.98 16.55
C ASN A 510 -1.67 40.47 16.81
N SER A 511 -1.30 40.61 18.08
CA SER A 511 0.12 40.64 18.43
C SER A 511 0.77 39.33 17.97
N SER A 512 1.75 39.39 17.08
CA SER A 512 2.42 38.19 16.58
C SER A 512 2.94 37.31 17.73
N GLU A 513 2.79 35.99 17.59
CA GLU A 513 3.38 35.06 18.55
C GLU A 513 4.91 35.16 18.45
N LYS A 514 5.57 35.39 19.59
CA LYS A 514 7.01 35.63 19.61
C LYS A 514 7.76 34.36 19.23
N LEU A 515 8.56 34.45 18.18
CA LEU A 515 9.40 33.35 17.69
C LEU A 515 10.31 32.83 18.81
N GLN A 516 10.15 31.55 19.14
CA GLN A 516 10.90 30.83 20.17
C GLN A 516 12.21 30.29 19.60
N PHE A 517 12.24 29.95 18.31
CA PHE A 517 13.41 29.40 17.64
C PHE A 517 14.08 30.42 16.70
N GLN A 518 15.41 30.42 16.72
CA GLN A 518 16.25 31.29 15.91
C GLN A 518 17.32 30.45 15.18
N LEU A 519 17.68 30.88 13.96
CA LEU A 519 18.68 30.21 13.15
C LEU A 519 20.08 30.34 13.77
N ASN A 520 20.82 29.23 13.81
CA ASN A 520 22.20 29.18 14.32
C ASN A 520 23.14 28.76 13.18
N PRO A 521 23.94 29.69 12.60
CA PRO A 521 24.84 29.40 11.49
C PRO A 521 25.85 28.28 11.76
N LYS A 522 26.17 27.97 13.02
CA LYS A 522 27.09 26.87 13.38
C LYS A 522 26.44 25.48 13.33
N ALA A 523 25.11 25.41 13.19
CA ALA A 523 24.33 24.19 13.25
C ALA A 523 23.04 24.30 12.42
N VAL A 524 23.12 24.92 11.22
CA VAL A 524 21.98 25.35 10.38
C VAL A 524 20.80 24.38 10.41
N PHE A 525 20.94 23.15 9.90
CA PHE A 525 19.84 22.16 9.86
C PHE A 525 19.24 21.79 11.24
N ALA A 526 20.02 21.87 12.31
CA ALA A 526 19.55 21.57 13.67
C ALA A 526 18.71 22.71 14.28
N SER A 527 19.03 23.97 13.96
CA SER A 527 18.20 25.14 14.29
C SER A 527 17.06 25.40 13.31
N TRP A 528 17.26 25.05 12.04
CA TRP A 528 16.31 25.30 10.95
C TRP A 528 15.06 24.44 11.09
N ALA A 529 15.18 23.13 11.30
CA ALA A 529 14.00 22.26 11.37
C ALA A 529 12.99 22.67 12.48
N PRO A 530 13.41 23.07 13.70
CA PRO A 530 12.50 23.70 14.68
C PRO A 530 11.96 25.07 14.27
N SER A 531 12.75 25.91 13.60
CA SER A 531 12.36 27.27 13.19
C SER A 531 11.39 27.30 12.00
N GLU A 532 11.57 26.38 11.04
CA GLU A 532 10.64 26.10 9.95
C GLU A 532 9.35 25.49 10.49
N ARG A 533 9.47 24.58 11.48
CA ARG A 533 8.33 23.97 12.17
C ARG A 533 7.46 25.00 12.91
N GLU A 534 8.06 25.94 13.63
CA GLU A 534 7.33 27.03 14.28
C GLU A 534 6.54 27.86 13.26
N ARG A 535 7.17 28.22 12.13
CA ARG A 535 6.50 28.95 11.03
C ARG A 535 5.32 28.17 10.44
N ILE A 536 5.47 26.87 10.16
CA ILE A 536 4.36 26.03 9.68
C ILE A 536 3.17 26.03 10.68
N VAL A 537 3.43 26.01 11.99
CA VAL A 537 2.36 26.08 13.02
C VAL A 537 1.69 27.46 13.03
N ASN A 538 2.45 28.52 12.75
CA ASN A 538 2.00 29.92 12.70
C ASN A 538 1.31 30.29 11.37
N ALA A 539 1.49 29.50 10.31
CA ALA A 539 0.94 29.69 8.96
C ALA A 539 -0.32 28.83 8.66
N ARG A 540 -0.83 28.05 9.63
CA ARG A 540 -2.01 27.17 9.43
C ARG A 540 -3.30 27.87 9.02
N LEU A 541 -3.36 29.20 9.14
CA LEU A 541 -4.47 30.06 8.73
C LEU A 541 -3.88 31.28 8.02
N PRO A 542 -4.60 31.89 7.05
CA PRO A 542 -4.14 33.10 6.37
C PRO A 542 -3.95 34.25 7.36
N ALA A 543 -2.80 34.91 7.29
CA ALA A 543 -2.57 36.18 7.96
C ALA A 543 -3.32 37.32 7.24
N ARG A 544 -3.38 38.48 7.89
CA ARG A 544 -4.01 39.69 7.36
C ARG A 544 -2.97 40.79 7.17
N SER A 545 -3.24 41.72 6.26
CA SER A 545 -2.40 42.91 6.00
C SER A 545 -2.23 43.83 7.22
N ILE A 546 -3.09 43.65 8.24
CA ILE A 546 -3.15 44.40 9.49
C ILE A 546 -2.43 43.68 10.65
N ASP A 547 -1.99 42.42 10.48
CA ASP A 547 -1.25 41.70 11.51
C ASP A 547 0.24 42.11 11.52
N ASP A 548 0.73 42.71 12.62
CA ASP A 548 2.12 43.13 12.81
C ASP A 548 3.09 41.91 12.87
N SER A 549 3.51 41.38 11.72
CA SER A 549 4.45 40.27 11.65
C SER A 549 5.92 40.72 11.61
N GLU A 550 6.75 40.19 12.52
CA GLU A 550 8.22 40.27 12.43
C GLU A 550 8.80 39.42 11.27
N GLU A 551 7.94 38.72 10.51
CA GLU A 551 8.27 37.82 9.42
C GLU A 551 8.03 38.50 8.06
N ASN A 552 9.06 38.61 7.22
CA ASN A 552 8.95 39.09 5.84
C ASN A 552 8.49 37.97 4.88
N ASP A 553 7.36 37.31 5.17
CA ASP A 553 6.85 36.16 4.41
C ASP A 553 5.60 36.54 3.57
N PRO A 554 5.76 36.84 2.27
CA PRO A 554 4.69 37.43 1.46
C PRO A 554 3.53 36.46 1.19
N TYR A 555 3.78 35.15 1.18
CA TYR A 555 2.75 34.14 0.89
C TYR A 555 1.78 33.91 2.05
N ARG A 556 2.10 34.42 3.25
CA ARG A 556 1.29 34.21 4.46
C ARG A 556 -0.02 35.01 4.43
N VAL A 557 -0.06 36.12 3.70
CA VAL A 557 -1.26 36.95 3.48
C VAL A 557 -1.85 36.57 2.12
N ILE A 558 -3.00 35.89 2.14
CA ILE A 558 -3.71 35.46 0.93
C ILE A 558 -4.58 36.60 0.41
N ILE A 559 -4.35 37.01 -0.83
CA ILE A 559 -5.07 38.11 -1.51
C ILE A 559 -6.11 37.57 -2.51
N ALA A 560 -7.01 38.43 -2.95
CA ALA A 560 -8.10 38.07 -3.86
C ALA A 560 -7.68 37.30 -5.14
N PRO A 561 -6.59 37.68 -5.86
CA PRO A 561 -6.11 36.92 -7.02
C PRO A 561 -5.73 35.46 -6.73
N ASP A 562 -5.27 35.15 -5.51
CA ASP A 562 -4.92 33.77 -5.12
C ASP A 562 -6.16 32.86 -5.07
N LEU A 563 -7.32 33.46 -4.79
CA LEU A 563 -8.59 32.76 -4.60
C LEU A 563 -9.48 32.79 -5.84
N GLU A 564 -9.39 33.83 -6.67
CA GLU A 564 -10.31 34.10 -7.78
C GLU A 564 -10.47 32.89 -8.72
N GLU A 565 -9.38 32.40 -9.30
CA GLU A 565 -9.47 31.27 -10.25
C GLU A 565 -10.02 30.02 -9.56
N ILE A 566 -9.47 29.63 -8.41
CA ILE A 566 -9.81 28.36 -7.77
C ILE A 566 -11.26 28.39 -7.26
N LEU A 567 -11.71 29.48 -6.61
CA LEU A 567 -13.09 29.60 -6.15
C LEU A 567 -14.08 29.71 -7.32
N SER A 568 -13.73 30.41 -8.41
CA SER A 568 -14.60 30.47 -9.60
C SER A 568 -14.82 29.08 -10.24
N LEU A 569 -13.86 28.17 -10.12
CA LEU A 569 -13.95 26.80 -10.62
C LEU A 569 -14.64 25.86 -9.60
N ALA A 570 -14.24 25.94 -8.34
CA ALA A 570 -14.68 25.07 -7.25
C ALA A 570 -16.12 25.35 -6.81
N TRP A 571 -16.57 26.61 -6.82
CA TRP A 571 -17.91 26.96 -6.37
C TRP A 571 -19.00 26.43 -7.32
N GLN A 572 -19.98 25.73 -6.74
CA GLN A 572 -21.14 25.14 -7.40
C GLN A 572 -22.37 25.26 -6.48
N PRO A 573 -23.59 25.46 -7.01
CA PRO A 573 -24.83 25.53 -6.22
C PRO A 573 -25.40 24.12 -5.88
N THR A 574 -24.52 23.17 -5.58
CA THR A 574 -24.80 21.72 -5.49
C THR A 574 -25.07 21.24 -4.04
N PRO A 575 -25.59 20.01 -3.82
CA PRO A 575 -26.01 19.56 -2.50
C PRO A 575 -24.94 19.67 -1.40
N VAL A 576 -25.33 20.35 -0.34
CA VAL A 576 -24.47 20.87 0.74
C VAL A 576 -23.76 19.77 1.55
N GLY A 577 -24.39 18.62 1.75
CA GLY A 577 -23.83 17.54 2.58
C GLY A 577 -22.46 17.05 2.08
N VAL A 578 -22.28 16.92 0.76
CA VAL A 578 -21.00 16.47 0.16
C VAL A 578 -19.87 17.47 0.43
N LEU A 579 -20.18 18.79 0.44
CA LEU A 579 -19.22 19.84 0.80
C LEU A 579 -18.82 19.76 2.29
N ILE A 580 -19.76 19.44 3.17
CA ILE A 580 -19.50 19.26 4.62
C ILE A 580 -18.63 18.03 4.86
N ASP A 581 -18.95 16.89 4.23
CA ASP A 581 -18.11 15.68 4.31
C ASP A 581 -16.70 15.96 3.79
N SER A 582 -16.55 16.65 2.66
CA SER A 582 -15.24 17.06 2.15
C SER A 582 -14.49 17.98 3.13
N PHE A 583 -15.16 18.93 3.79
CA PHE A 583 -14.55 19.75 4.83
C PHE A 583 -14.08 18.94 6.05
N PHE A 584 -14.82 17.87 6.41
CA PHE A 584 -14.38 16.94 7.46
C PHE A 584 -13.13 16.16 7.04
N TYR A 585 -13.09 15.58 5.84
CA TYR A 585 -11.87 14.93 5.34
C TYR A 585 -10.67 15.88 5.29
N PHE A 586 -10.86 17.13 4.86
CA PHE A 586 -9.79 18.14 4.95
C PHE A 586 -9.36 18.35 6.40
N SER A 587 -10.30 18.45 7.34
CA SER A 587 -10.05 18.67 8.77
C SER A 587 -9.47 17.46 9.54
N HIS A 588 -9.11 16.35 8.86
CA HIS A 588 -8.78 15.04 9.45
C HIS A 588 -9.90 14.47 10.35
N LEU A 589 -11.15 14.83 10.04
CA LEU A 589 -12.35 14.45 10.80
C LEU A 589 -13.15 13.35 10.08
N PRO A 590 -13.69 12.35 10.81
CA PRO A 590 -14.51 11.30 10.21
C PRO A 590 -15.84 11.85 9.68
N PRO A 591 -16.35 11.39 8.52
CA PRO A 591 -17.54 11.95 7.86
C PRO A 591 -18.86 11.61 8.57
N VAL A 592 -19.94 12.35 8.26
CA VAL A 592 -21.29 12.04 8.77
C VAL A 592 -21.94 11.03 7.84
N SER A 593 -21.91 9.75 8.22
CA SER A 593 -22.36 8.65 7.35
C SER A 593 -23.89 8.60 7.23
N SER A 594 -24.42 8.81 6.02
CA SER A 594 -25.84 8.71 5.67
C SER A 594 -26.09 7.66 4.58
N VAL A 595 -27.36 7.30 4.35
CA VAL A 595 -27.74 6.34 3.29
C VAL A 595 -27.31 6.84 1.89
N ASP A 596 -27.38 8.15 1.66
CA ASP A 596 -27.08 8.77 0.35
C ASP A 596 -25.57 8.95 0.10
N ASN A 597 -24.80 9.29 1.13
CA ASN A 597 -23.36 9.56 0.97
C ASN A 597 -22.47 8.32 1.20
N TRP A 598 -22.99 7.22 1.74
CA TRP A 598 -22.21 6.03 2.11
C TRP A 598 -21.31 5.50 1.00
N GLY A 599 -21.80 5.46 -0.24
CA GLY A 599 -21.01 5.03 -1.41
C GLY A 599 -19.86 5.96 -1.76
N THR A 600 -19.94 7.23 -1.39
CA THR A 600 -18.91 8.27 -1.60
C THR A 600 -17.93 8.31 -0.44
N THR A 601 -18.44 8.36 0.80
CA THR A 601 -17.61 8.38 2.02
C THR A 601 -16.79 7.10 2.14
N SER A 602 -17.37 5.91 1.90
CA SER A 602 -16.61 4.65 1.90
C SER A 602 -15.48 4.61 0.86
N ARG A 603 -15.60 5.32 -0.28
CA ARG A 603 -14.54 5.42 -1.31
C ARG A 603 -13.43 6.37 -0.88
N TRP A 604 -13.77 7.57 -0.43
CA TRP A 604 -12.78 8.57 0.02
C TRP A 604 -12.01 8.09 1.25
N ASN A 605 -12.68 7.40 2.18
CA ASN A 605 -12.04 6.75 3.32
C ASN A 605 -11.11 5.57 2.94
N GLY A 606 -11.18 5.11 1.69
CA GLY A 606 -10.28 4.10 1.14
C GLY A 606 -9.09 4.67 0.35
N ASP A 607 -9.07 5.96 0.06
CA ASP A 607 -8.12 6.60 -0.86
C ASP A 607 -6.81 6.99 -0.16
N GLY A 608 -5.68 6.51 -0.70
CA GLY A 608 -4.34 6.85 -0.23
C GLY A 608 -3.97 8.34 -0.39
N PHE A 609 -4.64 9.08 -1.27
CA PHE A 609 -4.48 10.54 -1.41
C PHE A 609 -5.33 11.36 -0.41
N VAL A 610 -6.26 10.73 0.32
CA VAL A 610 -7.13 11.41 1.30
C VAL A 610 -6.77 11.01 2.73
N GLN A 611 -6.54 9.73 2.98
CA GLN A 611 -6.30 9.18 4.33
C GLN A 611 -4.83 9.33 4.79
N ASN A 612 -4.42 10.59 5.00
CA ASN A 612 -3.09 10.99 5.48
C ASN A 612 -3.06 11.52 6.92
N GLU A 613 -4.07 11.20 7.76
CA GLU A 613 -4.20 11.67 9.14
C GLU A 613 -2.89 11.56 9.96
N PHE A 614 -2.21 10.42 9.90
CA PHE A 614 -0.96 10.18 10.66
C PHE A 614 0.28 10.85 10.05
N ALA A 615 0.22 11.29 8.79
CA ALA A 615 1.27 12.10 8.18
C ALA A 615 1.43 13.46 8.90
N SER A 616 0.35 14.02 9.44
CA SER A 616 0.30 15.34 10.08
C SER A 616 1.12 15.54 11.37
N ASN A 617 1.45 14.48 12.12
CA ASN A 617 2.14 14.61 13.40
C ASN A 617 3.67 14.56 13.23
N PHE A 618 4.33 15.72 13.30
CA PHE A 618 5.72 15.93 12.87
C PHE A 618 6.76 15.12 13.67
N TYR A 619 6.51 14.88 14.96
CA TYR A 619 7.38 14.07 15.83
C TYR A 619 6.78 12.69 16.14
N ALA A 620 5.83 12.21 15.30
CA ALA A 620 5.23 10.90 15.46
C ALA A 620 6.28 9.79 15.43
N THR A 621 6.35 9.04 16.51
CA THR A 621 7.11 7.80 16.60
C THR A 621 6.24 6.61 16.18
N LEU A 622 6.82 5.42 16.04
CA LEU A 622 6.00 4.20 15.91
C LEU A 622 5.14 3.94 17.17
N ALA A 623 5.55 4.44 18.35
CA ALA A 623 4.83 4.24 19.61
C ALA A 623 3.45 4.93 19.61
N ASP A 624 3.33 6.07 18.93
CA ASP A 624 2.07 6.83 18.84
C ASP A 624 1.01 6.08 18.00
N TRP A 625 1.46 5.25 17.04
CA TRP A 625 0.60 4.34 16.27
C TRP A 625 0.43 2.97 16.97
N LEU A 626 1.43 2.54 17.73
CA LEU A 626 1.52 1.22 18.35
C LEU A 626 2.11 1.30 19.78
N PRO A 627 1.32 1.69 20.80
CA PRO A 627 1.80 1.86 22.17
C PRO A 627 2.43 0.60 22.78
N GLY A 628 2.01 -0.60 22.34
CA GLY A 628 2.57 -1.87 22.78
C GLY A 628 4.00 -2.14 22.31
N VAL A 629 4.47 -1.51 21.22
CA VAL A 629 5.82 -1.77 20.66
C VAL A 629 6.91 -1.05 21.45
N ALA A 630 6.59 0.05 22.14
CA ALA A 630 7.57 0.85 22.89
C ALA A 630 7.85 0.35 24.32
N ALA A 631 7.09 -0.64 24.80
CA ALA A 631 7.13 -1.04 26.20
C ALA A 631 8.04 -2.27 26.49
N ASP A 632 8.44 -3.03 25.47
CA ASP A 632 9.08 -4.37 25.58
C ASP A 632 8.32 -5.39 26.46
N ILE A 633 7.07 -5.11 26.82
CA ILE A 633 6.16 -6.03 27.52
C ILE A 633 5.65 -7.07 26.52
N GLU A 634 5.60 -8.35 26.91
CA GLU A 634 4.95 -9.38 26.09
C GLU A 634 3.51 -8.95 25.74
N PRO A 635 3.06 -9.08 24.48
CA PRO A 635 1.76 -8.57 24.04
C PRO A 635 0.59 -9.30 24.73
N THR A 636 0.21 -8.80 25.90
CA THR A 636 -1.11 -9.05 26.51
C THR A 636 -2.18 -8.67 25.50
N VAL A 637 -3.21 -9.52 25.37
CA VAL A 637 -4.33 -9.38 24.42
C VAL A 637 -4.70 -7.92 24.16
N ALA A 638 -4.25 -7.39 23.02
CA ALA A 638 -4.39 -5.98 22.69
C ALA A 638 -5.88 -5.61 22.62
N SER A 639 -6.25 -4.47 23.20
CA SER A 639 -7.64 -4.00 23.16
C SER A 639 -8.08 -3.77 21.71
N PRO A 640 -9.29 -4.20 21.29
CA PRO A 640 -9.77 -4.01 19.92
C PRO A 640 -9.96 -2.53 19.55
N MET A 641 -9.94 -1.63 20.55
CA MET A 641 -10.08 -0.17 20.42
C MET A 641 -8.78 0.53 19.97
N LEU A 642 -7.67 -0.20 19.80
CA LEU A 642 -6.32 0.38 19.62
C LEU A 642 -5.94 0.69 18.16
N PHE A 643 -6.65 0.15 17.17
CA PHE A 643 -6.38 0.51 15.77
C PHE A 643 -6.94 1.92 15.48
N PRO A 644 -6.11 2.90 15.07
CA PRO A 644 -6.52 4.32 15.07
C PRO A 644 -7.28 4.75 13.81
N HIS A 645 -7.11 4.01 12.69
CA HIS A 645 -7.73 4.32 11.41
C HIS A 645 -9.12 3.70 11.32
N GLN A 646 -10.10 4.48 10.92
CA GLN A 646 -11.50 4.07 10.99
C GLN A 646 -12.04 3.76 9.61
N ASN A 647 -12.76 2.65 9.49
CA ASN A 647 -13.61 2.35 8.35
C ASN A 647 -14.79 1.53 8.88
N TYR A 648 -15.87 2.23 9.21
CA TYR A 648 -17.17 1.74 9.68
C TYR A 648 -18.15 2.93 9.67
N ILE A 649 -19.45 2.68 9.50
CA ILE A 649 -20.50 3.71 9.66
C ILE A 649 -20.37 4.39 11.04
N ILE A 650 -20.14 5.71 11.07
CA ILE A 650 -20.06 6.48 12.32
C ILE A 650 -21.47 6.71 12.89
N THR A 651 -21.61 6.58 14.20
CA THR A 651 -22.90 6.69 14.92
C THR A 651 -22.73 7.43 16.24
N LEU A 652 -23.83 7.86 16.85
CA LEU A 652 -23.84 8.48 18.19
C LEU A 652 -23.13 7.62 19.26
N ASP A 653 -23.18 6.28 19.14
CA ASP A 653 -22.43 5.36 20.02
C ASP A 653 -20.91 5.48 19.89
N THR A 654 -20.39 5.77 18.69
CA THR A 654 -18.95 5.90 18.43
C THR A 654 -18.46 7.35 18.52
N LEU A 655 -19.33 8.34 18.29
CA LEU A 655 -19.05 9.76 18.51
C LEU A 655 -18.91 10.11 19.99
N PHE A 656 -19.80 9.59 20.84
CA PHE A 656 -19.83 9.84 22.28
C PHE A 656 -19.24 8.68 23.11
N ALA A 657 -18.50 7.76 22.50
CA ALA A 657 -17.92 6.60 23.19
C ALA A 657 -17.01 6.99 24.37
N ASP A 658 -16.96 6.12 25.38
CA ASP A 658 -15.82 6.05 26.29
C ASP A 658 -14.72 5.19 25.62
N PRO A 659 -13.53 5.74 25.29
CA PRO A 659 -12.47 5.00 24.61
C PRO A 659 -11.92 3.78 25.39
N ALA A 660 -12.20 3.67 26.70
CA ALA A 660 -11.87 2.49 27.50
C ALA A 660 -12.92 1.36 27.37
N LYS A 661 -14.08 1.64 26.76
CA LYS A 661 -15.21 0.71 26.63
C LYS A 661 -15.57 0.38 25.19
N TRP A 662 -15.63 1.37 24.29
CA TRP A 662 -16.09 1.18 22.91
C TRP A 662 -15.28 2.00 21.89
N PHE A 663 -15.45 1.68 20.60
CA PHE A 663 -14.78 2.37 19.49
C PHE A 663 -15.14 3.86 19.48
N SER A 664 -14.14 4.73 19.53
CA SER A 664 -14.31 6.19 19.68
C SER A 664 -13.82 6.95 18.45
N ALA A 665 -14.76 7.46 17.66
CA ALA A 665 -14.48 8.04 16.34
C ALA A 665 -13.63 9.33 16.39
N LEU A 666 -13.79 10.14 17.44
CA LEU A 666 -13.06 11.40 17.57
C LEU A 666 -11.74 11.27 18.36
N LYS A 667 -11.33 10.03 18.72
CA LYS A 667 -10.15 9.81 19.58
C LYS A 667 -8.84 10.18 18.87
N THR A 668 -8.61 9.64 17.67
CA THR A 668 -7.38 9.86 16.88
C THR A 668 -7.15 11.35 16.63
N TRP A 669 -8.21 12.08 16.26
CA TRP A 669 -8.20 13.53 16.07
C TRP A 669 -7.98 14.31 17.38
N SER A 670 -8.64 13.94 18.48
CA SER A 670 -8.40 14.49 19.82
C SER A 670 -6.93 14.38 20.21
N ASP A 671 -6.37 13.18 20.09
CA ASP A 671 -5.01 12.90 20.54
C ASP A 671 -3.98 13.65 19.67
N ALA A 672 -4.16 13.66 18.34
CA ALA A 672 -3.30 14.40 17.41
C ALA A 672 -3.35 15.94 17.59
N THR A 673 -4.54 16.51 17.81
CA THR A 673 -4.71 17.97 17.96
C THR A 673 -4.35 18.48 19.37
N SER A 674 -4.36 17.61 20.38
CA SER A 674 -4.10 17.98 21.79
C SER A 674 -2.75 18.65 22.04
N ASN A 675 -1.73 18.30 21.25
CA ASN A 675 -0.35 18.79 21.40
C ASN A 675 -0.10 20.13 20.67
N SER A 676 -1.14 20.81 20.17
CA SER A 676 -1.06 22.01 19.30
C SER A 676 -0.28 21.83 17.98
N GLN A 677 0.14 20.61 17.67
CA GLN A 677 1.11 20.27 16.64
C GLN A 677 0.50 19.68 15.36
N SER A 678 -0.82 19.54 15.26
CA SER A 678 -1.46 19.24 13.97
C SER A 678 -1.31 20.42 13.01
N ASP A 679 -1.17 20.08 11.72
CA ASP A 679 -1.37 20.94 10.55
C ASP A 679 -2.72 21.66 10.51
N VAL A 680 -3.73 21.15 11.21
CA VAL A 680 -5.07 21.72 11.36
C VAL A 680 -5.19 22.43 12.72
N ASP A 681 -5.81 23.61 12.75
CA ASP A 681 -6.19 24.27 14.00
C ASP A 681 -7.54 23.71 14.56
N PRO A 682 -7.54 23.01 15.71
CA PRO A 682 -8.77 22.49 16.35
C PRO A 682 -9.66 23.59 16.95
N VAL A 683 -9.23 24.86 16.95
CA VAL A 683 -10.06 26.00 17.35
C VAL A 683 -10.85 26.53 16.15
N TRP A 684 -10.20 26.76 15.01
CA TRP A 684 -10.81 27.13 13.73
C TRP A 684 -11.84 26.10 13.27
N VAL A 685 -11.47 24.81 13.16
CA VAL A 685 -12.40 23.75 12.71
C VAL A 685 -13.67 23.72 13.57
N ARG A 686 -13.51 23.70 14.90
CA ARG A 686 -14.65 23.67 15.84
C ARG A 686 -15.56 24.91 15.74
N ARG A 687 -15.01 26.09 15.41
CA ARG A 687 -15.82 27.29 15.14
C ARG A 687 -16.51 27.22 13.78
N ALA A 688 -15.83 26.70 12.75
CA ALA A 688 -16.42 26.47 11.43
C ALA A 688 -17.60 25.49 11.54
N VAL A 689 -17.43 24.33 12.19
CA VAL A 689 -18.53 23.36 12.42
C VAL A 689 -19.71 23.97 13.17
N ARG A 690 -19.47 24.80 14.21
CA ARG A 690 -20.56 25.55 14.87
C ARG A 690 -21.28 26.51 13.91
N SER A 691 -20.54 27.19 13.04
CA SER A 691 -21.10 28.08 12.01
C SER A 691 -21.94 27.31 10.98
N LEU A 692 -21.51 26.10 10.60
CA LEU A 692 -22.27 25.22 9.70
C LEU A 692 -23.59 24.75 10.35
N ILE A 693 -23.58 24.42 11.65
CA ILE A 693 -24.79 24.07 12.43
C ILE A 693 -25.77 25.25 12.52
N GLU A 694 -25.28 26.48 12.62
CA GLU A 694 -26.16 27.67 12.62
C GLU A 694 -26.71 28.00 11.22
N ALA A 695 -25.99 27.64 10.14
CA ALA A 695 -26.45 27.78 8.76
C ALA A 695 -27.38 26.65 8.29
N GLN A 696 -27.36 25.47 8.93
CA GLN A 696 -28.23 24.32 8.66
C GLN A 696 -29.14 24.01 9.86
N PRO A 697 -30.23 24.80 10.07
CA PRO A 697 -31.06 24.70 11.27
C PRO A 697 -31.90 23.41 11.36
N GLU A 698 -32.07 22.65 10.29
CA GLU A 698 -32.82 21.38 10.27
C GLU A 698 -31.93 20.13 10.44
N ASP A 699 -30.60 20.26 10.31
CA ASP A 699 -29.67 19.13 10.35
C ASP A 699 -29.29 18.75 11.79
N ASP A 700 -29.94 17.72 12.32
CA ASP A 700 -29.69 17.14 13.65
C ASP A 700 -28.47 16.21 13.69
N ASP A 701 -28.06 15.59 12.58
CA ASP A 701 -26.87 14.73 12.51
C ASP A 701 -25.59 15.57 12.65
N LEU A 702 -25.49 16.67 11.91
CA LEU A 702 -24.42 17.66 12.03
C LEU A 702 -24.37 18.30 13.43
N ALA A 703 -25.52 18.48 14.07
CA ALA A 703 -25.60 19.05 15.41
C ALA A 703 -25.17 18.05 16.51
N GLU A 704 -25.56 16.77 16.43
CA GLU A 704 -25.00 15.72 17.28
C GLU A 704 -23.48 15.62 17.09
N TYR A 705 -23.00 15.67 15.83
CA TYR A 705 -21.58 15.61 15.50
C TYR A 705 -20.77 16.77 16.10
N GLY A 706 -21.21 18.01 15.92
CA GLY A 706 -20.52 19.17 16.49
C GLY A 706 -20.52 19.19 18.02
N LEU A 707 -21.55 18.63 18.65
CA LEU A 707 -21.60 18.41 20.10
C LEU A 707 -20.60 17.35 20.58
N ALA A 708 -20.39 16.28 19.81
CA ALA A 708 -19.35 15.30 20.08
C ALA A 708 -17.94 15.89 19.90
N LEU A 709 -17.72 16.71 18.86
CA LEU A 709 -16.47 17.41 18.60
C LEU A 709 -16.08 18.38 19.74
N ASP A 710 -17.05 19.16 20.25
CA ASP A 710 -16.87 20.02 21.41
C ASP A 710 -16.51 19.22 22.67
N LEU A 711 -17.13 18.05 22.87
CA LEU A 711 -16.84 17.15 23.99
C LEU A 711 -15.45 16.51 23.88
N ALA A 712 -15.04 16.07 22.69
CA ALA A 712 -13.70 15.53 22.42
C ALA A 712 -12.60 16.56 22.72
N CYS A 713 -12.85 17.83 22.37
CA CYS A 713 -12.01 18.98 22.76
C CYS A 713 -12.00 19.27 24.28
N LYS A 714 -12.72 18.50 25.11
CA LYS A 714 -12.92 18.69 26.56
C LYS A 714 -13.45 20.10 26.90
N SER A 715 -14.21 20.68 25.97
CA SER A 715 -14.70 22.06 26.02
C SER A 715 -15.72 22.25 27.14
N LYS A 716 -15.44 23.14 28.10
CA LYS A 716 -16.43 23.55 29.12
C LYS A 716 -17.66 24.21 28.50
N ASP A 717 -17.54 24.72 27.28
CA ASP A 717 -18.62 25.36 26.54
C ASP A 717 -19.53 24.38 25.79
N ALA A 718 -19.16 23.10 25.65
CA ALA A 718 -20.01 22.06 25.05
C ALA A 718 -21.42 22.04 25.68
N ARG A 719 -21.48 22.16 27.01
CA ARG A 719 -22.74 22.22 27.78
C ARG A 719 -23.53 23.52 27.60
N LYS A 720 -22.86 24.62 27.25
CA LYS A 720 -23.53 25.88 26.89
C LYS A 720 -24.09 25.78 25.47
N PHE A 721 -23.31 25.23 24.54
CA PHE A 721 -23.68 25.07 23.14
C PHE A 721 -24.87 24.11 22.98
N ALA A 722 -24.84 22.95 23.65
CA ALA A 722 -25.99 22.03 23.72
C ALA A 722 -27.27 22.73 24.22
N LYS A 723 -27.16 23.54 25.29
CA LYS A 723 -28.28 24.32 25.82
C LYS A 723 -28.75 25.45 24.90
N SER A 724 -27.88 25.98 24.03
CA SER A 724 -28.30 26.93 22.99
C SER A 724 -28.99 26.25 21.81
N LEU A 725 -28.54 25.06 21.41
CA LEU A 725 -29.19 24.26 20.36
C LEU A 725 -30.57 23.77 20.80
N LEU A 726 -30.70 23.22 22.02
CA LEU A 726 -31.99 22.80 22.58
C LEU A 726 -32.99 23.96 22.77
N LYS A 727 -32.52 25.20 22.90
CA LYS A 727 -33.39 26.39 22.89
C LYS A 727 -33.89 26.77 21.49
N LYS A 728 -33.15 26.43 20.43
CA LYS A 728 -33.57 26.62 19.02
C LYS A 728 -34.43 25.45 18.52
N ARG A 729 -34.10 24.21 18.92
CA ARG A 729 -34.67 22.94 18.46
C ARG A 729 -35.28 22.14 19.61
N SER A 730 -36.32 22.66 20.27
CA SER A 730 -36.82 22.12 21.55
C SER A 730 -37.57 20.78 21.47
N SER A 731 -37.89 20.29 20.26
CA SER A 731 -38.53 18.99 20.00
C SER A 731 -37.55 17.85 19.72
N SER A 732 -36.26 18.13 19.52
CA SER A 732 -35.28 17.10 19.12
C SER A 732 -34.87 16.19 20.30
N LEU A 733 -35.46 14.99 20.35
CA LEU A 733 -35.06 13.92 21.29
C LEU A 733 -33.59 13.50 21.10
N ARG A 734 -33.10 13.57 19.86
CA ARG A 734 -31.70 13.38 19.47
C ARG A 734 -30.76 14.32 20.24
N LEU A 735 -31.05 15.62 20.23
CA LEU A 735 -30.23 16.60 20.96
C LEU A 735 -30.38 16.51 22.49
N TYR A 736 -31.53 16.08 23.03
CA TYR A 736 -31.63 15.75 24.47
C TYR A 736 -30.74 14.56 24.84
N ASN A 737 -30.67 13.53 23.99
CA ASN A 737 -29.81 12.36 24.18
C ASN A 737 -28.32 12.75 24.16
N ALA A 738 -27.89 13.55 23.17
CA ALA A 738 -26.53 14.07 23.10
C ALA A 738 -26.16 14.95 24.31
N TYR A 739 -27.07 15.80 24.78
CA TYR A 739 -26.84 16.61 25.99
C TYR A 739 -26.75 15.76 27.27
N ALA A 740 -27.57 14.71 27.40
CA ALA A 740 -27.47 13.76 28.51
C ALA A 740 -26.14 13.00 28.49
N LEU A 741 -25.69 12.52 27.32
CA LEU A 741 -24.37 11.91 27.15
C LEU A 741 -23.22 12.86 27.51
N ILE A 742 -23.30 14.14 27.14
CA ILE A 742 -22.32 15.15 27.56
C ILE A 742 -22.25 15.26 29.09
N GLU A 743 -23.38 15.39 29.80
CA GLU A 743 -23.37 15.44 31.27
C GLU A 743 -22.90 14.11 31.89
N ARG A 744 -23.23 12.95 31.28
CA ARG A 744 -22.75 11.61 31.68
C ARG A 744 -21.22 11.51 31.60
N ARG A 745 -20.62 11.99 30.51
CA ARG A 745 -19.16 12.01 30.27
C ARG A 745 -18.43 13.06 31.12
N PHE A 746 -19.11 14.15 31.51
CA PHE A 746 -18.63 15.05 32.57
C PHE A 746 -18.83 14.51 34.01
N GLY A 747 -19.34 13.29 34.17
CA GLY A 747 -19.50 12.61 35.47
C GLY A 747 -20.82 12.88 36.20
N ASN A 748 -21.70 13.73 35.65
CA ASN A 748 -22.97 14.13 36.27
C ASN A 748 -24.07 13.09 36.01
N GLN A 749 -23.86 11.85 36.48
CA GLN A 749 -24.72 10.70 36.17
C GLN A 749 -26.22 10.97 36.41
N ALA A 750 -26.59 11.41 37.62
CA ALA A 750 -27.98 11.71 37.97
C ALA A 750 -28.61 12.85 37.14
N ALA A 751 -27.81 13.77 36.60
CA ALA A 751 -28.30 14.80 35.69
C ALA A 751 -28.60 14.23 34.30
N ALA A 752 -27.77 13.32 33.80
CA ALA A 752 -28.04 12.59 32.55
C ALA A 752 -29.30 11.72 32.67
N ASP A 753 -29.41 10.93 33.74
CA ASP A 753 -30.57 10.08 34.03
C ASP A 753 -31.87 10.93 34.15
N HIS A 754 -31.79 12.13 34.72
CA HIS A 754 -32.92 13.07 34.76
C HIS A 754 -33.28 13.67 33.38
N VAL A 755 -32.30 14.00 32.54
CA VAL A 755 -32.55 14.49 31.17
C VAL A 755 -33.17 13.40 30.29
N TRP A 756 -32.69 12.16 30.38
CA TRP A 756 -33.31 11.02 29.69
C TRP A 756 -34.75 10.79 30.16
N ALA A 757 -35.00 10.71 31.47
CA ALA A 757 -36.36 10.51 31.99
C ALA A 757 -37.34 11.63 31.61
N THR A 758 -36.90 12.89 31.69
CA THR A 758 -37.75 14.05 31.32
C THR A 758 -38.01 14.11 29.82
N SER A 759 -37.00 13.96 28.96
CA SER A 759 -37.16 13.96 27.50
C SER A 759 -38.11 12.86 27.02
N LEU A 760 -38.00 11.64 27.57
CA LEU A 760 -38.94 10.54 27.30
C LEU A 760 -40.36 10.89 27.74
N SER A 761 -40.56 11.44 28.94
CA SER A 761 -41.89 11.88 29.38
C SER A 761 -42.49 12.99 28.49
N MET A 762 -41.67 13.90 27.96
CA MET A 762 -42.08 14.99 27.07
C MET A 762 -42.40 14.51 25.65
N SER A 763 -41.78 13.42 25.17
CA SER A 763 -41.98 12.87 23.81
C SER A 763 -43.45 12.55 23.48
N LYS A 764 -44.29 12.33 24.49
CA LYS A 764 -45.75 12.19 24.38
C LYS A 764 -46.46 13.41 23.77
N SER A 765 -45.81 14.58 23.82
CA SER A 765 -46.32 15.85 23.28
C SER A 765 -45.72 16.23 21.92
N PHE A 766 -44.79 15.43 21.40
CA PHE A 766 -44.08 15.72 20.14
C PHE A 766 -44.79 15.05 18.94
N PRO A 767 -44.61 15.56 17.71
CA PRO A 767 -45.17 14.95 16.50
C PRO A 767 -44.77 13.48 16.33
N ASP A 768 -45.63 12.66 15.71
CA ASP A 768 -45.36 11.21 15.53
C ASP A 768 -43.99 10.92 14.89
N ARG A 769 -43.60 11.71 13.88
CA ARG A 769 -42.31 11.64 13.17
C ARG A 769 -41.10 11.70 14.12
N ASP A 770 -41.20 12.52 15.16
CA ASP A 770 -40.13 12.83 16.10
C ASP A 770 -40.23 11.96 17.36
N ARG A 771 -41.46 11.59 17.77
CA ARG A 771 -41.72 10.67 18.90
C ARG A 771 -41.07 9.30 18.69
N VAL A 772 -40.99 8.82 17.45
CA VAL A 772 -40.32 7.57 17.07
C VAL A 772 -38.87 7.52 17.55
N ASP A 773 -38.16 8.67 17.52
CA ASP A 773 -36.73 8.74 17.88
C ASP A 773 -36.49 8.53 19.39
N SER A 774 -37.54 8.44 20.20
CA SER A 774 -37.48 7.98 21.60
C SER A 774 -36.81 6.60 21.74
N ILE A 775 -36.90 5.71 20.76
CA ILE A 775 -36.21 4.40 20.79
C ILE A 775 -34.69 4.53 20.84
N ILE A 776 -34.13 5.58 20.22
CA ILE A 776 -32.70 5.88 20.24
C ILE A 776 -32.28 6.28 21.66
N VAL A 777 -33.12 7.09 22.34
CA VAL A 777 -32.92 7.50 23.74
C VAL A 777 -32.97 6.29 24.68
N TRP A 778 -33.98 5.43 24.56
CA TRP A 778 -34.08 4.19 25.32
C TRP A 778 -32.85 3.30 25.13
N ARG A 779 -32.47 3.03 23.87
CA ARG A 779 -31.28 2.22 23.53
C ARG A 779 -29.99 2.79 24.14
N THR A 780 -29.78 4.09 24.02
CA THR A 780 -28.59 4.76 24.56
C THR A 780 -28.51 4.59 26.07
N TRP A 781 -29.62 4.81 26.77
CA TRP A 781 -29.67 4.68 28.24
C TRP A 781 -29.52 3.22 28.70
N ILE A 782 -30.12 2.25 27.99
CA ILE A 782 -29.89 0.82 28.22
C ILE A 782 -28.40 0.48 28.10
N TRP A 783 -27.75 0.88 27.00
CA TRP A 783 -26.33 0.61 26.79
C TRP A 783 -25.45 1.28 27.85
N GLU A 784 -25.70 2.52 28.25
CA GLU A 784 -24.97 3.21 29.33
C GLU A 784 -25.13 2.56 30.71
N LEU A 785 -26.24 1.84 30.96
CA LEU A 785 -26.45 1.06 32.18
C LEU A 785 -25.74 -0.32 32.10
N LEU A 786 -25.78 -0.98 30.93
CA LEU A 786 -25.06 -2.24 30.69
C LEU A 786 -23.53 -2.02 30.75
N ASP A 787 -23.02 -0.97 30.11
CA ASP A 787 -21.61 -0.57 30.14
C ASP A 787 -21.16 -0.03 31.52
N ALA A 788 -22.07 0.12 32.48
CA ALA A 788 -21.79 0.34 33.90
C ALA A 788 -21.90 -0.96 34.76
N GLY A 789 -22.40 -2.06 34.20
CA GLY A 789 -22.66 -3.32 34.89
C GLY A 789 -24.07 -3.47 35.50
N ASN A 790 -24.93 -2.47 35.36
CA ASN A 790 -26.21 -2.38 36.07
C ASN A 790 -27.36 -3.05 35.30
N ALA A 791 -27.23 -4.36 35.02
CA ALA A 791 -28.21 -5.14 34.26
C ALA A 791 -29.63 -5.14 34.87
N ALA A 792 -29.76 -5.06 36.21
CA ALA A 792 -31.05 -4.90 36.88
C ALA A 792 -31.76 -3.60 36.47
N GLN A 793 -31.04 -2.47 36.46
CA GLN A 793 -31.58 -1.16 36.07
C GLN A 793 -31.96 -1.15 34.58
N ALA A 794 -31.14 -1.74 33.70
CA ALA A 794 -31.47 -1.90 32.28
C ALA A 794 -32.76 -2.73 32.09
N SER A 795 -32.98 -3.77 32.90
CA SER A 795 -34.19 -4.60 32.88
C SER A 795 -35.44 -3.83 33.35
N HIS A 796 -35.30 -3.00 34.40
CA HIS A 796 -36.35 -2.07 34.83
C HIS A 796 -36.67 -1.00 33.77
N LEU A 797 -35.66 -0.55 33.02
CA LEU A 797 -35.83 0.41 31.94
C LEU A 797 -36.68 -0.18 30.80
N LEU A 798 -36.35 -1.40 30.34
CA LEU A 798 -37.12 -2.14 29.33
C LEU A 798 -38.59 -2.32 29.73
N LEU A 799 -38.86 -2.66 31.00
CA LEU A 799 -40.22 -2.80 31.55
C LEU A 799 -41.02 -1.48 31.60
N SER A 800 -40.34 -0.33 31.45
CA SER A 800 -40.92 1.02 31.50
C SER A 800 -41.17 1.65 30.12
N MET A 801 -40.72 1.00 29.03
CA MET A 801 -40.84 1.54 27.68
C MET A 801 -42.31 1.76 27.24
N PRO A 802 -43.25 0.79 27.41
CA PRO A 802 -44.63 0.95 26.94
C PRO A 802 -45.43 2.07 27.65
N GLN A 803 -45.02 2.46 28.85
CA GLN A 803 -45.63 3.54 29.63
C GLN A 803 -45.05 4.91 29.25
N ASN A 804 -43.85 4.94 28.67
CA ASN A 804 -43.09 6.12 28.28
C ASN A 804 -42.99 7.18 29.40
N SER A 805 -42.60 6.70 30.60
CA SER A 805 -42.40 7.49 31.82
C SER A 805 -41.66 6.64 32.86
N ILE A 806 -40.64 7.20 33.51
CA ILE A 806 -39.77 6.49 34.46
C ILE A 806 -39.82 7.20 35.83
N ASP A 807 -39.97 6.45 36.93
CA ASP A 807 -39.65 6.95 38.27
C ASP A 807 -38.18 6.65 38.59
N LEU A 808 -37.38 7.73 38.70
CA LEU A 808 -35.95 7.65 38.97
C LEU A 808 -35.63 7.08 40.36
N LYS A 809 -36.58 7.11 41.31
CA LYS A 809 -36.40 6.47 42.63
C LYS A 809 -36.41 4.96 42.50
N ILE A 810 -37.45 4.42 41.85
CA ILE A 810 -37.58 2.98 41.57
C ILE A 810 -36.39 2.48 40.75
N LEU A 811 -35.88 3.28 39.80
CA LEU A 811 -34.67 2.93 39.04
C LEU A 811 -33.40 2.94 39.92
N SER A 812 -33.29 3.86 40.89
CA SER A 812 -32.15 3.93 41.82
C SER A 812 -32.14 2.79 42.83
N ASP A 813 -33.32 2.42 43.34
CA ASP A 813 -33.50 1.37 44.37
C ASP A 813 -33.49 -0.06 43.79
N ALA A 814 -33.33 -0.22 42.47
CA ALA A 814 -33.41 -1.49 41.74
C ALA A 814 -32.21 -2.43 41.95
N SER A 815 -32.00 -2.92 43.18
CA SER A 815 -30.96 -3.91 43.50
C SER A 815 -31.32 -5.36 43.13
N SER A 816 -32.57 -5.62 42.73
CA SER A 816 -33.07 -6.94 42.34
C SER A 816 -33.39 -7.00 40.85
N ASN A 817 -32.99 -8.06 40.16
CA ASN A 817 -33.44 -8.31 38.79
C ASN A 817 -34.98 -8.49 38.74
N PRO A 818 -35.71 -7.68 37.95
CA PRO A 818 -37.17 -7.79 37.87
C PRO A 818 -37.58 -9.01 37.04
N SER A 819 -38.63 -9.71 37.49
CA SER A 819 -39.19 -10.86 36.77
C SER A 819 -40.04 -10.39 35.58
N PHE A 820 -39.58 -10.68 34.36
CA PHE A 820 -40.35 -10.42 33.14
C PHE A 820 -41.61 -11.31 33.08
N SER A 821 -42.79 -10.72 33.27
CA SER A 821 -44.06 -11.44 33.06
C SER A 821 -44.36 -11.58 31.55
N PRO A 822 -45.06 -12.65 31.10
CA PRO A 822 -45.44 -12.78 29.69
C PRO A 822 -46.25 -11.59 29.17
N THR A 823 -47.14 -11.04 30.00
CA THR A 823 -47.96 -9.86 29.64
C THR A 823 -47.13 -8.57 29.52
N SER A 824 -46.06 -8.41 30.31
CA SER A 824 -45.13 -7.29 30.13
C SER A 824 -44.26 -7.46 28.88
N LEU A 825 -43.77 -8.68 28.60
CA LEU A 825 -43.00 -8.96 27.37
C LEU A 825 -43.82 -8.65 26.11
N LEU A 826 -45.07 -9.11 26.03
CA LEU A 826 -45.95 -8.81 24.89
C LEU A 826 -46.19 -7.31 24.68
N LYS A 827 -46.29 -6.51 25.76
CA LYS A 827 -46.42 -5.05 25.68
C LYS A 827 -45.15 -4.35 25.18
N ILE A 828 -43.97 -4.86 25.56
CA ILE A 828 -42.68 -4.33 25.07
C ILE A 828 -42.48 -4.72 23.60
N HIS A 829 -42.78 -5.97 23.24
CA HIS A 829 -42.69 -6.44 21.85
C HIS A 829 -43.63 -5.67 20.92
N SER A 830 -44.89 -5.43 21.30
CA SER A 830 -45.80 -4.61 20.49
C SER A 830 -45.32 -3.17 20.31
N TYR A 831 -44.88 -2.51 21.39
CA TYR A 831 -44.34 -1.15 21.34
C TYR A 831 -43.09 -1.04 20.43
N ILE A 832 -42.12 -1.96 20.57
CA ILE A 832 -40.91 -1.91 19.75
C ILE A 832 -41.19 -2.35 18.30
N SER A 833 -42.12 -3.29 18.07
CA SER A 833 -42.52 -3.70 16.72
C SER A 833 -43.24 -2.56 15.99
N GLU A 834 -44.08 -1.78 16.66
CA GLU A 834 -44.71 -0.58 16.09
C GLU A 834 -43.64 0.43 15.66
N ALA A 835 -42.69 0.75 16.54
CA ALA A 835 -41.55 1.62 16.22
C ALA A 835 -40.65 1.05 15.11
N GLN A 836 -40.52 -0.28 15.01
CA GLN A 836 -39.77 -0.95 13.94
C GLN A 836 -40.43 -0.77 12.57
N GLU A 837 -41.74 -1.00 12.46
CA GLU A 837 -42.46 -0.81 11.19
C GLU A 837 -42.45 0.66 10.77
N ILE A 838 -42.61 1.60 11.72
CA ILE A 838 -42.52 3.04 11.42
C ILE A 838 -41.09 3.42 11.00
N GLY A 839 -40.06 2.86 11.64
CA GLY A 839 -38.66 3.06 11.26
C GLY A 839 -38.35 2.53 9.85
N LEU A 840 -38.90 1.38 9.49
CA LEU A 840 -38.75 0.77 8.16
C LEU A 840 -39.52 1.56 7.08
N ALA A 841 -40.76 1.94 7.35
CA ALA A 841 -41.63 2.63 6.39
C ALA A 841 -41.21 4.08 6.09
N ASN A 842 -40.41 4.70 6.97
CA ASN A 842 -39.81 6.03 6.77
C ASN A 842 -38.31 5.97 6.45
N GLU A 843 -37.78 4.78 6.12
CA GLU A 843 -36.35 4.52 5.84
C GLU A 843 -35.38 5.18 6.87
N LYS A 844 -35.74 5.15 8.17
CA LYS A 844 -34.90 5.62 9.29
C LYS A 844 -34.00 4.48 9.79
N PRO A 845 -32.73 4.35 9.35
CA PRO A 845 -31.92 3.16 9.65
C PRO A 845 -31.55 3.06 11.14
N ILE A 846 -31.20 4.20 11.76
CA ILE A 846 -30.82 4.27 13.18
C ILE A 846 -31.98 3.82 14.08
N VAL A 847 -33.23 4.18 13.75
CA VAL A 847 -34.44 3.74 14.46
C VAL A 847 -34.63 2.23 14.31
N PHE A 848 -34.57 1.70 13.08
CA PHE A 848 -34.75 0.27 12.82
C PHE A 848 -33.70 -0.59 13.54
N THR A 849 -32.41 -0.24 13.43
CA THR A 849 -31.33 -0.87 14.19
C THR A 849 -31.55 -0.73 15.70
N SER A 850 -32.07 0.41 16.17
CA SER A 850 -32.34 0.61 17.60
C SER A 850 -33.45 -0.27 18.14
N CYS A 851 -34.50 -0.52 17.35
CA CYS A 851 -35.57 -1.46 17.68
C CYS A 851 -35.02 -2.90 17.82
N ILE A 852 -34.20 -3.35 16.85
CA ILE A 852 -33.58 -4.68 16.89
C ILE A 852 -32.67 -4.84 18.11
N ASP A 853 -31.85 -3.84 18.43
CA ASP A 853 -31.03 -3.86 19.65
C ASP A 853 -31.87 -4.01 20.93
N CYS A 854 -32.96 -3.24 21.07
CA CYS A 854 -33.81 -3.31 22.26
C CYS A 854 -34.51 -4.68 22.37
N LEU A 855 -34.94 -5.29 21.25
CA LEU A 855 -35.49 -6.64 21.21
C LEU A 855 -34.44 -7.71 21.56
N ALA A 856 -33.24 -7.60 20.99
CA ALA A 856 -32.13 -8.51 21.23
C ALA A 856 -31.68 -8.46 22.70
N ILE A 857 -31.55 -7.26 23.28
CA ILE A 857 -31.18 -7.07 24.69
C ILE A 857 -32.31 -7.54 25.62
N LEU A 858 -33.58 -7.32 25.27
CA LEU A 858 -34.71 -7.85 26.03
C LEU A 858 -34.66 -9.38 26.12
N SER A 859 -34.50 -10.06 24.98
CA SER A 859 -34.33 -11.51 24.90
C SER A 859 -33.12 -12.00 25.70
N TYR A 860 -31.98 -11.30 25.57
CA TYR A 860 -30.74 -11.61 26.28
C TYR A 860 -30.92 -11.52 27.81
N LEU A 861 -31.57 -10.47 28.32
CA LEU A 861 -31.78 -10.27 29.75
C LEU A 861 -32.90 -11.15 30.32
N SER A 862 -33.95 -11.46 29.55
CA SER A 862 -35.02 -12.37 30.00
C SER A 862 -34.56 -13.83 30.01
N ASN A 863 -33.79 -14.26 29.02
CA ASN A 863 -33.39 -15.66 28.84
C ASN A 863 -32.02 -15.96 29.50
N SER A 864 -31.77 -15.38 30.69
CA SER A 864 -30.60 -15.66 31.53
C SER A 864 -29.23 -15.49 30.84
N LEU A 865 -29.09 -14.45 30.01
CA LEU A 865 -27.88 -14.13 29.23
C LEU A 865 -27.58 -15.13 28.09
N ASP A 866 -28.60 -15.82 27.57
CA ASP A 866 -28.46 -16.62 26.33
C ASP A 866 -28.29 -15.72 25.11
N LEU A 867 -27.13 -15.87 24.46
CA LEU A 867 -26.81 -15.21 23.19
C LEU A 867 -27.66 -15.74 22.02
N SER A 868 -28.08 -17.01 22.06
CA SER A 868 -28.75 -17.70 20.95
C SER A 868 -30.12 -17.08 20.66
N SER A 869 -30.96 -16.95 21.69
CA SER A 869 -32.28 -16.30 21.67
C SER A 869 -32.20 -14.81 21.28
N SER A 870 -31.06 -14.18 21.47
CA SER A 870 -30.82 -12.76 21.16
C SER A 870 -30.39 -12.57 19.70
N LEU A 871 -29.56 -13.46 19.17
CA LEU A 871 -29.11 -13.45 17.77
C LEU A 871 -30.22 -13.70 16.75
N GLU A 872 -31.30 -14.40 17.14
CA GLU A 872 -32.46 -14.65 16.27
C GLU A 872 -33.10 -13.34 15.77
N TYR A 873 -33.15 -12.30 16.60
CA TYR A 873 -33.69 -10.98 16.20
C TYR A 873 -32.84 -10.31 15.12
N TYR A 874 -31.51 -10.42 15.18
CA TYR A 874 -30.63 -9.93 14.11
C TYR A 874 -30.78 -10.78 12.85
N HIS A 875 -30.86 -12.11 12.96
CA HIS A 875 -31.07 -12.98 11.79
C HIS A 875 -32.37 -12.68 11.05
N ASN A 876 -33.47 -12.52 11.80
CA ASN A 876 -34.76 -12.12 11.25
C ASN A 876 -34.72 -10.70 10.65
N ALA A 877 -33.95 -9.78 11.23
CA ALA A 877 -33.74 -8.44 10.65
C ALA A 877 -32.97 -8.49 9.31
N PHE A 878 -31.90 -9.28 9.21
CA PHE A 878 -31.17 -9.48 7.95
C PHE A 878 -32.07 -10.11 6.87
N ALA A 879 -32.86 -11.13 7.23
CA ALA A 879 -33.82 -11.74 6.31
C ALA A 879 -34.90 -10.75 5.83
N ARG A 880 -35.37 -9.85 6.70
CA ARG A 880 -36.31 -8.77 6.33
C ARG A 880 -35.67 -7.75 5.37
N LEU A 881 -34.44 -7.31 5.62
CA LEU A 881 -33.75 -6.37 4.74
C LEU A 881 -33.41 -6.98 3.38
N ALA A 882 -33.01 -8.25 3.34
CA ALA A 882 -32.75 -9.00 2.10
C ALA A 882 -34.02 -9.26 1.25
N ALA A 883 -35.21 -9.11 1.84
CA ALA A 883 -36.50 -9.24 1.16
C ALA A 883 -37.09 -7.89 0.69
N LEU A 884 -36.39 -6.77 0.87
CA LEU A 884 -36.82 -5.46 0.38
C LEU A 884 -36.68 -5.34 -1.15
N PRO A 885 -37.50 -4.50 -1.82
CA PRO A 885 -37.34 -4.21 -3.24
C PRO A 885 -35.99 -3.56 -3.56
N ASP A 886 -35.47 -3.77 -4.79
CA ASP A 886 -34.22 -3.17 -5.29
C ASP A 886 -34.17 -1.63 -5.21
N GLN A 887 -35.31 -0.94 -5.07
CA GLN A 887 -35.36 0.51 -4.88
C GLN A 887 -34.76 0.93 -3.52
N SER A 888 -35.05 0.19 -2.44
CA SER A 888 -34.52 0.44 -1.09
C SER A 888 -33.14 -0.19 -0.87
N LYS A 889 -32.42 -0.58 -1.92
CA LYS A 889 -31.16 -1.35 -1.82
C LYS A 889 -30.03 -0.58 -1.14
N SER A 890 -29.96 0.74 -1.32
CA SER A 890 -29.01 1.61 -0.59
C SER A 890 -29.29 1.59 0.92
N PHE A 891 -30.56 1.80 1.29
CA PHE A 891 -31.03 1.70 2.68
C PHE A 891 -30.77 0.31 3.27
N ALA A 892 -31.08 -0.76 2.53
CA ALA A 892 -30.89 -2.13 2.96
C ALA A 892 -29.42 -2.46 3.22
N ASN A 893 -28.51 -2.06 2.32
CA ASN A 893 -27.06 -2.26 2.48
C ASN A 893 -26.51 -1.51 3.70
N PHE A 894 -26.84 -0.21 3.84
CA PHE A 894 -26.41 0.64 4.94
C PHE A 894 -26.92 0.12 6.31
N THR A 895 -28.21 -0.22 6.37
CA THR A 895 -28.85 -0.75 7.59
C THR A 895 -28.34 -2.16 7.94
N THR A 896 -27.99 -2.97 6.94
CA THR A 896 -27.36 -4.29 7.16
C THR A 896 -26.00 -4.14 7.83
N GLU A 897 -25.12 -3.24 7.37
CA GLU A 897 -23.85 -3.01 8.06
C GLU A 897 -24.07 -2.45 9.48
N LEU A 898 -24.98 -1.49 9.68
CA LEU A 898 -25.34 -1.00 11.02
C LEU A 898 -25.80 -2.13 11.96
N LEU A 899 -26.63 -3.05 11.48
CA LEU A 899 -27.05 -4.23 12.25
C LEU A 899 -25.88 -5.16 12.57
N HIS A 900 -24.93 -5.37 11.65
CA HIS A 900 -23.71 -6.13 11.94
C HIS A 900 -22.83 -5.43 12.99
N GLN A 901 -22.73 -4.10 12.99
CA GLN A 901 -22.03 -3.32 14.03
C GLN A 901 -22.71 -3.42 15.40
N SER A 902 -24.03 -3.29 15.43
CA SER A 902 -24.81 -3.40 16.67
C SER A 902 -24.75 -4.83 17.25
N ARG A 903 -24.85 -5.85 16.38
CA ARG A 903 -24.58 -7.26 16.73
C ARG A 903 -23.16 -7.46 17.25
N ALA A 904 -22.16 -6.80 16.68
CA ALA A 904 -20.77 -6.87 17.14
C ALA A 904 -20.57 -6.23 18.52
N ARG A 905 -21.30 -5.15 18.87
CA ARG A 905 -21.33 -4.59 20.23
C ARG A 905 -21.92 -5.58 21.23
N LEU A 906 -23.03 -6.24 20.90
CA LEU A 906 -23.61 -7.30 21.75
C LEU A 906 -22.65 -8.49 21.93
N LEU A 907 -21.99 -8.94 20.86
CA LEU A 907 -21.00 -10.01 20.96
C LEU A 907 -19.83 -9.60 21.88
N TYR A 908 -19.29 -8.39 21.73
CA TYR A 908 -18.23 -7.86 22.59
C TYR A 908 -18.67 -7.74 24.06
N TYR A 909 -19.88 -7.26 24.32
CA TYR A 909 -20.47 -7.20 25.66
C TYR A 909 -20.61 -8.60 26.28
N HIS A 910 -21.20 -9.56 25.55
CA HIS A 910 -21.31 -10.95 25.97
C HIS A 910 -19.94 -11.56 26.30
N ILE A 911 -18.93 -11.37 25.45
CA ILE A 911 -17.56 -11.90 25.62
C ILE A 911 -16.82 -11.25 26.83
N ARG A 912 -17.30 -10.10 27.33
CA ARG A 912 -16.79 -9.43 28.52
C ARG A 912 -17.54 -9.81 29.81
N THR A 913 -18.82 -10.17 29.72
CA THR A 913 -19.68 -10.46 30.89
C THR A 913 -19.91 -11.95 31.14
N SER A 914 -19.89 -12.80 30.10
CA SER A 914 -20.09 -14.24 30.23
C SER A 914 -18.77 -14.97 30.51
N GLY A 915 -18.75 -15.79 31.55
CA GLY A 915 -17.62 -16.68 31.85
C GLY A 915 -17.55 -17.92 30.94
N ILE A 916 -18.59 -18.18 30.15
CA ILE A 916 -18.75 -19.39 29.34
C ILE A 916 -19.35 -19.00 27.98
N TYR A 917 -18.56 -19.12 26.92
CA TYR A 917 -19.01 -18.97 25.53
C TYR A 917 -18.23 -19.91 24.61
N LYS A 918 -18.71 -20.16 23.38
CA LYS A 918 -18.03 -20.98 22.37
C LYS A 918 -17.26 -20.07 21.38
N PRO A 919 -15.91 -20.02 21.40
CA PRO A 919 -15.16 -19.10 20.54
C PRO A 919 -15.31 -19.35 19.04
N SER A 920 -15.65 -20.58 18.63
CA SER A 920 -15.99 -20.93 17.26
C SER A 920 -17.30 -20.32 16.77
N HIS A 921 -18.28 -20.14 17.65
CA HIS A 921 -19.56 -19.52 17.31
C HIS A 921 -19.38 -18.00 17.12
N ILE A 922 -18.70 -17.34 18.06
CA ILE A 922 -18.28 -15.93 17.94
C ILE A 922 -17.51 -15.69 16.64
N ARG A 923 -16.50 -16.54 16.34
CA ARG A 923 -15.74 -16.46 15.09
C ARG A 923 -16.65 -16.55 13.87
N SER A 924 -17.59 -17.49 13.83
CA SER A 924 -18.52 -17.66 12.70
C SER A 924 -19.34 -16.39 12.42
N LEU A 925 -19.84 -15.74 13.47
CA LEU A 925 -20.64 -14.51 13.37
C LEU A 925 -19.79 -13.29 12.96
N LEU A 926 -18.54 -13.23 13.40
CA LEU A 926 -17.60 -12.20 12.95
C LEU A 926 -17.16 -12.43 11.48
N SER A 927 -16.89 -13.67 11.09
CA SER A 927 -16.59 -14.03 9.69
C SER A 927 -17.76 -13.77 8.74
N GLU A 928 -18.99 -14.03 9.16
CA GLU A 928 -20.20 -13.63 8.44
C GLU A 928 -20.25 -12.10 8.24
N SER A 929 -20.03 -11.32 9.30
CA SER A 929 -20.03 -9.85 9.23
C SER A 929 -18.91 -9.30 8.32
N ILE A 930 -17.74 -9.95 8.32
CA ILE A 930 -16.63 -9.66 7.39
C ILE A 930 -16.96 -10.08 5.95
N SER A 931 -17.73 -11.14 5.72
CA SER A 931 -18.12 -11.55 4.36
C SER A 931 -19.05 -10.54 3.67
N VAL A 932 -19.85 -9.82 4.46
CA VAL A 932 -20.67 -8.69 4.01
C VAL A 932 -19.80 -7.44 3.82
N SER A 933 -19.18 -6.96 4.91
CA SER A 933 -18.38 -5.72 4.91
C SER A 933 -16.89 -5.99 5.14
N ARG A 934 -16.21 -6.50 4.10
CA ARG A 934 -14.81 -6.97 4.14
C ARG A 934 -13.79 -5.97 4.70
N HIS A 935 -14.05 -4.68 4.52
CA HIS A 935 -13.13 -3.60 4.90
C HIS A 935 -13.52 -2.90 6.21
N ASN A 936 -14.57 -3.36 6.88
CA ASN A 936 -15.02 -2.77 8.14
C ASN A 936 -14.01 -3.10 9.27
N THR A 937 -13.27 -2.09 9.68
CA THR A 937 -12.21 -2.14 10.70
C THR A 937 -12.72 -2.54 12.09
N MET A 938 -13.99 -2.32 12.40
CA MET A 938 -14.61 -2.75 13.66
C MET A 938 -14.69 -4.29 13.72
N PHE A 939 -15.18 -4.93 12.64
CA PHE A 939 -15.26 -6.38 12.55
C PHE A 939 -13.87 -7.02 12.50
N LEU A 940 -12.96 -6.46 11.71
CA LEU A 940 -11.58 -6.93 11.62
C LEU A 940 -10.85 -6.86 12.98
N SER A 941 -11.00 -5.75 13.71
CA SER A 941 -10.39 -5.58 15.05
C SER A 941 -10.97 -6.54 16.09
N LEU A 942 -12.29 -6.74 16.12
CA LEU A 942 -12.94 -7.69 17.02
C LEU A 942 -12.61 -9.15 16.68
N PHE A 943 -12.45 -9.48 15.39
CA PHE A 943 -12.01 -10.80 14.93
C PHE A 943 -10.57 -11.10 15.33
N ALA A 944 -9.66 -10.17 15.07
CA ALA A 944 -8.25 -10.29 15.48
C ALA A 944 -8.12 -10.41 17.02
N TRP A 945 -8.88 -9.61 17.77
CA TRP A 945 -8.96 -9.72 19.23
C TRP A 945 -9.45 -11.10 19.68
N ASN A 946 -10.54 -11.62 19.11
CA ASN A 946 -11.04 -12.95 19.45
C ASN A 946 -10.00 -14.04 19.18
N GLU A 947 -9.34 -14.08 18.02
CA GLU A 947 -8.35 -15.12 17.72
C GLU A 947 -7.07 -14.98 18.56
N SER A 948 -6.65 -13.76 18.92
CA SER A 948 -5.48 -13.54 19.79
C SER A 948 -5.66 -14.16 21.18
N ARG A 949 -6.87 -14.11 21.75
CA ARG A 949 -7.22 -14.75 23.05
C ARG A 949 -7.01 -16.27 23.06
N PHE A 950 -6.98 -16.90 21.89
CA PHE A 950 -6.76 -18.34 21.73
C PHE A 950 -5.45 -18.69 20.99
N ARG A 951 -4.60 -17.68 20.70
CA ARG A 951 -3.32 -17.80 19.98
C ARG A 951 -3.45 -18.42 18.58
N ILE A 952 -4.57 -18.20 17.88
CA ILE A 952 -4.83 -18.77 16.53
C ILE A 952 -4.69 -17.71 15.42
N GLU A 953 -3.64 -16.91 15.54
CA GLU A 953 -3.35 -15.71 14.74
C GLU A 953 -3.18 -15.99 13.24
N GLU A 954 -2.85 -17.23 12.85
CA GLU A 954 -2.69 -17.58 11.43
C GLU A 954 -3.99 -17.36 10.64
N ARG A 955 -5.17 -17.57 11.26
CA ARG A 955 -6.47 -17.26 10.62
C ARG A 955 -6.68 -15.78 10.36
N VAL A 956 -6.07 -14.91 11.18
CA VAL A 956 -6.12 -13.46 10.99
C VAL A 956 -5.29 -13.09 9.75
N ARG A 957 -4.10 -13.71 9.58
CA ARG A 957 -3.36 -13.58 8.32
C ARG A 957 -4.09 -14.18 7.15
N ASP A 958 -4.69 -15.37 7.27
CA ASP A 958 -5.42 -15.99 6.16
C ASP A 958 -6.54 -15.07 5.69
N THR A 959 -7.44 -14.66 6.58
CA THR A 959 -8.56 -13.75 6.23
C THR A 959 -8.08 -12.40 5.68
N ILE A 960 -7.07 -11.76 6.28
CA ILE A 960 -6.50 -10.50 5.75
C ILE A 960 -5.81 -10.71 4.41
N ARG A 961 -5.06 -11.81 4.23
CA ARG A 961 -4.41 -12.16 2.96
C ARG A 961 -5.49 -12.29 1.90
N ASP A 962 -6.54 -13.05 2.15
CA ASP A 962 -7.61 -13.31 1.20
C ASP A 962 -8.33 -11.99 0.84
N ILE A 963 -8.69 -11.15 1.81
CA ILE A 963 -9.25 -9.79 1.58
C ILE A 963 -8.29 -8.90 0.77
N THR A 964 -6.98 -9.11 0.86
CA THR A 964 -5.92 -8.36 0.16
C THR A 964 -5.29 -9.14 -1.01
N SER A 965 -5.87 -10.26 -1.46
CA SER A 965 -5.35 -11.09 -2.57
C SER A 965 -6.44 -11.72 -3.44
N ILE A 966 -7.72 -11.51 -3.13
CA ILE A 966 -8.80 -11.69 -4.10
C ILE A 966 -8.61 -10.64 -5.20
N ASN A 967 -7.96 -11.07 -6.30
CA ASN A 967 -8.26 -10.49 -7.61
C ASN A 967 -9.79 -10.53 -7.79
N THR A 968 -10.37 -9.46 -8.32
CA THR A 968 -11.81 -9.17 -8.28
C THR A 968 -12.63 -10.00 -9.29
N ASN A 969 -12.42 -11.32 -9.27
CA ASN A 969 -13.02 -12.33 -10.16
C ASN A 969 -14.45 -12.73 -9.74
N THR A 970 -15.17 -11.88 -8.98
CA THR A 970 -16.55 -12.11 -8.54
C THR A 970 -17.41 -10.85 -8.72
N ASP A 971 -17.97 -10.71 -9.92
CA ASP A 971 -19.27 -10.11 -10.23
C ASP A 971 -19.57 -8.66 -9.78
N ASN A 972 -18.55 -7.84 -9.52
CA ASN A 972 -18.73 -6.39 -9.40
C ASN A 972 -17.81 -5.62 -10.35
N LEU A 973 -18.41 -5.12 -11.44
CA LEU A 973 -17.81 -4.21 -12.43
C LEU A 973 -17.42 -2.83 -11.86
N THR A 974 -17.63 -2.63 -10.56
CA THR A 974 -17.44 -1.43 -9.74
C THR A 974 -16.49 -1.66 -8.56
N ALA A 975 -15.82 -2.82 -8.49
CA ALA A 975 -14.97 -3.20 -7.35
C ALA A 975 -13.87 -2.16 -7.11
N ALA A 976 -13.96 -1.47 -5.97
CA ALA A 976 -12.95 -0.52 -5.53
C ALA A 976 -11.62 -1.24 -5.26
N PRO A 977 -10.46 -0.59 -5.49
CA PRO A 977 -9.18 -1.14 -5.07
C PRO A 977 -9.15 -1.28 -3.54
N VAL A 978 -8.30 -2.16 -3.02
CA VAL A 978 -8.27 -2.49 -1.59
C VAL A 978 -8.01 -1.21 -0.77
N PRO A 979 -8.93 -0.78 0.11
CA PRO A 979 -8.85 0.52 0.75
C PRO A 979 -7.67 0.59 1.70
N ILE A 980 -7.06 1.77 1.78
CA ILE A 980 -5.83 2.01 2.53
C ILE A 980 -5.91 1.57 4.00
N THR A 981 -7.08 1.69 4.64
CA THR A 981 -7.33 1.22 6.01
C THR A 981 -7.15 -0.30 6.18
N THR A 982 -7.43 -1.09 5.14
CA THR A 982 -7.21 -2.55 5.15
C THR A 982 -5.72 -2.89 5.06
N HIS A 983 -4.96 -2.16 4.26
CA HIS A 983 -3.50 -2.30 4.21
C HIS A 983 -2.86 -1.89 5.55
N LEU A 984 -3.31 -0.77 6.14
CA LEU A 984 -2.89 -0.31 7.47
C LEU A 984 -3.24 -1.33 8.56
N PHE A 985 -4.41 -1.97 8.49
CA PHE A 985 -4.79 -3.05 9.42
C PHE A 985 -3.94 -4.32 9.24
N SER A 986 -3.57 -4.66 8.00
CA SER A 986 -2.64 -5.76 7.71
C SER A 986 -1.26 -5.51 8.32
N ILE A 987 -0.71 -4.31 8.17
CA ILE A 987 0.56 -3.90 8.81
C ILE A 987 0.41 -3.94 10.34
N TYR A 988 -0.65 -3.33 10.89
CA TYR A 988 -0.91 -3.29 12.33
C TYR A 988 -0.98 -4.69 12.96
N THR A 989 -1.67 -5.64 12.32
CA THR A 989 -1.79 -7.01 12.83
C THR A 989 -0.48 -7.80 12.74
N GLU A 990 0.33 -7.61 11.71
CA GLU A 990 1.67 -8.24 11.62
C GLU A 990 2.67 -7.65 12.64
N VAL A 991 2.65 -6.34 12.89
CA VAL A 991 3.56 -5.71 13.87
C VAL A 991 3.21 -6.10 15.31
N ASN A 992 1.92 -6.14 15.65
CA ASN A 992 1.45 -6.60 16.98
C ASN A 992 1.57 -8.12 17.17
N ARG A 993 1.85 -8.88 16.10
CA ARG A 993 1.88 -10.34 16.17
C ARG A 993 3.05 -10.84 17.04
N PRO A 994 2.81 -11.74 18.02
CA PRO A 994 3.85 -12.40 18.79
C PRO A 994 4.91 -13.13 17.95
N THR A 995 6.14 -13.10 18.45
CA THR A 995 7.30 -13.80 17.83
C THR A 995 7.12 -15.33 17.81
N TYR A 996 6.48 -15.91 18.84
CA TYR A 996 6.24 -17.37 18.92
C TYR A 996 5.41 -17.90 17.75
N ALA A 997 4.55 -17.06 17.17
CA ALA A 997 3.67 -17.42 16.06
C ALA A 997 4.35 -17.29 14.69
N GLY A 998 5.53 -16.66 14.66
CA GLY A 998 6.30 -16.42 13.44
C GLY A 998 6.20 -15.00 12.91
N SER A 999 5.83 -14.01 13.73
CA SER A 999 6.14 -12.62 13.36
C SER A 999 7.65 -12.42 13.32
N THR A 1000 8.14 -11.79 12.26
CA THR A 1000 9.55 -11.48 12.05
C THR A 1000 9.67 -10.11 11.39
N MET A 1001 10.86 -9.51 11.46
CA MET A 1001 11.14 -8.29 10.69
C MET A 1001 10.82 -8.49 9.20
N HIS A 1002 11.02 -9.69 8.65
CA HIS A 1002 10.73 -10.01 7.25
C HIS A 1002 9.23 -10.11 6.94
N SER A 1003 8.38 -10.60 7.86
CA SER A 1003 6.92 -10.63 7.63
C SER A 1003 6.31 -9.23 7.70
N VAL A 1004 6.75 -8.40 8.65
CA VAL A 1004 6.34 -6.99 8.71
C VAL A 1004 6.81 -6.21 7.48
N ARG A 1005 8.08 -6.38 7.07
CA ARG A 1005 8.61 -5.80 5.83
C ARG A 1005 7.80 -6.25 4.61
N ALA A 1006 7.45 -7.54 4.50
CA ALA A 1006 6.61 -8.04 3.42
C ALA A 1006 5.17 -7.47 3.46
N ALA A 1007 4.62 -7.15 4.63
CA ALA A 1007 3.34 -6.46 4.74
C ALA A 1007 3.41 -5.00 4.23
N PHE A 1008 4.49 -4.27 4.55
CA PHE A 1008 4.75 -2.94 3.99
C PHE A 1008 4.97 -2.98 2.46
N GLU A 1009 5.84 -3.87 1.95
CA GLU A 1009 6.06 -3.99 0.50
C GLU A 1009 4.79 -4.45 -0.23
N LYS A 1010 3.96 -5.33 0.34
CA LYS A 1010 2.64 -5.69 -0.23
C LYS A 1010 1.66 -4.51 -0.22
N ALA A 1011 1.70 -3.67 0.81
CA ALA A 1011 0.82 -2.51 0.94
C ALA A 1011 1.20 -1.35 0.02
N ILE A 1012 2.49 -1.19 -0.28
CA ILE A 1012 3.01 -0.23 -1.27
C ILE A 1012 2.85 -0.81 -2.69
N GLY A 1013 3.01 -2.12 -2.84
CA GLY A 1013 3.19 -2.81 -4.10
C GLY A 1013 4.67 -2.89 -4.46
N ASP A 1014 5.13 -4.05 -4.95
CA ASP A 1014 6.53 -4.22 -5.36
C ASP A 1014 6.89 -3.17 -6.41
N THR A 1015 7.88 -2.32 -6.13
CA THR A 1015 8.30 -1.20 -7.00
C THR A 1015 8.95 -1.62 -8.34
N ILE A 1016 8.96 -2.93 -8.65
CA ILE A 1016 9.36 -3.51 -9.95
C ILE A 1016 8.09 -3.86 -10.78
N HIS A 1017 6.90 -3.79 -10.18
CA HIS A 1017 5.65 -4.40 -10.66
C HIS A 1017 4.47 -3.44 -10.53
N GLN A 1018 4.54 -2.30 -11.23
CA GLN A 1018 3.40 -1.40 -11.51
C GLN A 1018 2.37 -2.11 -12.42
N GLY A 1019 1.69 -3.15 -11.91
CA GLY A 1019 0.92 -4.06 -12.75
C GLY A 1019 -0.22 -4.82 -12.10
N SER A 1020 -0.60 -4.45 -10.89
CA SER A 1020 -1.91 -4.77 -10.32
C SER A 1020 -2.38 -3.57 -9.49
N ASN A 1021 -3.46 -2.91 -9.92
CA ASN A 1021 -4.08 -1.78 -9.24
C ASN A 1021 -4.76 -2.15 -7.90
N THR A 1022 -4.44 -3.30 -7.33
CA THR A 1022 -4.93 -3.75 -6.01
C THR A 1022 -4.22 -3.06 -4.84
N SER A 1023 -3.04 -2.46 -5.07
CA SER A 1023 -2.28 -1.72 -4.06
C SER A 1023 -2.61 -0.23 -4.07
N THR A 1024 -3.25 0.27 -3.01
CA THR A 1024 -3.52 1.71 -2.83
C THR A 1024 -2.45 2.45 -2.03
N GLY A 1025 -1.50 1.75 -1.40
CA GLY A 1025 -0.56 2.35 -0.46
C GLY A 1025 0.64 3.06 -1.05
N HIS A 1026 0.89 2.96 -2.36
CA HIS A 1026 2.02 3.67 -2.99
C HIS A 1026 1.91 5.21 -2.85
N SER A 1027 0.69 5.77 -2.93
CA SER A 1027 0.45 7.20 -2.79
C SER A 1027 0.22 7.67 -1.34
N SER A 1028 0.09 6.75 -0.37
CA SER A 1028 -0.21 7.10 1.02
C SER A 1028 1.04 7.49 1.79
N ILE A 1029 1.10 8.77 2.17
CA ILE A 1029 2.17 9.35 2.98
C ILE A 1029 2.25 8.64 4.34
N THR A 1030 1.09 8.29 4.91
CA THR A 1030 0.97 7.52 6.16
C THR A 1030 1.78 6.21 6.10
N ILE A 1031 1.66 5.41 5.03
CA ILE A 1031 2.36 4.12 4.93
C ILE A 1031 3.87 4.31 4.82
N TRP A 1032 4.34 5.24 3.97
CA TRP A 1032 5.78 5.53 3.85
C TRP A 1032 6.38 6.01 5.17
N LYS A 1033 5.71 6.93 5.87
CA LYS A 1033 6.12 7.43 7.19
C LYS A 1033 6.20 6.32 8.23
N LEU A 1034 5.16 5.49 8.33
CA LEU A 1034 5.14 4.33 9.24
C LEU A 1034 6.25 3.32 8.93
N TYR A 1035 6.61 3.13 7.65
CA TYR A 1035 7.67 2.22 7.25
C TYR A 1035 9.07 2.77 7.64
N ILE A 1036 9.33 4.06 7.45
CA ILE A 1036 10.56 4.73 7.91
C ILE A 1036 10.69 4.62 9.44
N LEU A 1037 9.63 4.96 10.17
CA LEU A 1037 9.59 4.87 11.63
C LEU A 1037 9.73 3.43 12.14
N PHE A 1038 9.20 2.45 11.41
CA PHE A 1038 9.42 1.03 11.71
C PHE A 1038 10.90 0.64 11.60
N GLU A 1039 11.59 0.98 10.51
CA GLU A 1039 13.00 0.61 10.34
C GLU A 1039 13.92 1.34 11.34
N LEU A 1040 13.57 2.59 11.71
CA LEU A 1040 14.21 3.30 12.82
C LEU A 1040 13.99 2.60 14.17
N SER A 1041 12.76 2.15 14.48
CA SER A 1041 12.46 1.39 15.70
C SER A 1041 13.19 0.03 15.81
N ARG A 1042 13.79 -0.44 14.70
CA ARG A 1042 14.60 -1.67 14.62
C ARG A 1042 16.09 -1.38 14.39
N ASN A 1043 16.52 -0.13 14.57
CA ASN A 1043 17.89 0.37 14.44
C ASN A 1043 18.55 0.13 13.05
N ASP A 1044 17.74 -0.09 12.01
CA ASP A 1044 18.21 -0.41 10.65
C ASP A 1044 18.31 0.86 9.80
N ILE A 1045 19.20 1.78 10.21
CA ILE A 1045 19.26 3.17 9.71
C ILE A 1045 19.50 3.22 8.19
N GLN A 1046 20.34 2.34 7.64
CA GLN A 1046 20.52 2.26 6.18
C GLN A 1046 19.22 1.90 5.46
N ARG A 1047 18.39 1.01 6.02
CA ARG A 1047 17.09 0.66 5.44
C ARG A 1047 16.06 1.77 5.64
N ALA A 1048 16.09 2.48 6.76
CA ALA A 1048 15.28 3.69 6.93
C ALA A 1048 15.62 4.76 5.86
N LYS A 1049 16.91 4.96 5.54
CA LYS A 1049 17.34 5.83 4.43
C LYS A 1049 16.86 5.33 3.06
N THR A 1050 16.93 4.04 2.74
CA THR A 1050 16.46 3.54 1.43
C THR A 1050 14.94 3.56 1.29
N VAL A 1051 14.19 3.33 2.38
CA VAL A 1051 12.74 3.53 2.40
C VAL A 1051 12.38 5.01 2.26
N PHE A 1052 13.09 5.92 2.94
CA PHE A 1052 12.93 7.37 2.77
C PHE A 1052 13.08 7.80 1.30
N TYR A 1053 14.17 7.40 0.63
CA TYR A 1053 14.38 7.77 -0.78
C TYR A 1053 13.40 7.11 -1.75
N ARG A 1054 12.72 6.01 -1.36
CA ARG A 1054 11.58 5.45 -2.11
C ARG A 1054 10.31 6.27 -1.87
N GLY A 1055 10.00 6.59 -0.62
CA GLY A 1055 8.84 7.41 -0.26
C GLY A 1055 8.90 8.81 -0.85
N MET A 1056 10.05 9.47 -0.81
CA MET A 1056 10.31 10.77 -1.45
C MET A 1056 10.08 10.74 -2.98
N ARG A 1057 10.25 9.58 -3.62
CA ARG A 1057 9.95 9.37 -5.05
C ARG A 1057 8.49 9.01 -5.32
N ALA A 1058 7.83 8.33 -4.39
CA ALA A 1058 6.43 7.97 -4.51
C ALA A 1058 5.48 9.13 -4.16
N CYS A 1059 5.87 9.97 -3.21
CA CYS A 1059 5.11 11.11 -2.68
C CYS A 1059 5.90 12.44 -2.81
N PRO A 1060 6.30 12.87 -4.04
CA PRO A 1060 7.15 14.05 -4.25
C PRO A 1060 6.51 15.38 -3.82
N TRP A 1061 5.19 15.42 -3.59
CA TRP A 1061 4.47 16.59 -3.09
C TRP A 1061 4.49 16.71 -1.56
N SER A 1062 4.91 15.66 -0.83
CA SER A 1062 4.80 15.63 0.64
C SER A 1062 6.00 16.29 1.30
N LYS A 1063 5.83 17.54 1.72
CA LYS A 1063 6.79 18.25 2.57
C LYS A 1063 7.06 17.48 3.86
N GLU A 1064 6.03 16.97 4.51
CA GLU A 1064 6.13 16.22 5.77
C GLU A 1064 6.99 14.96 5.67
N LEU A 1065 6.88 14.21 4.56
CA LEU A 1065 7.72 13.04 4.34
C LEU A 1065 9.20 13.42 4.18
N ILE A 1066 9.48 14.57 3.55
CA ILE A 1066 10.83 15.10 3.36
C ILE A 1066 11.40 15.65 4.68
N MET A 1067 10.58 16.29 5.52
CA MET A 1067 11.00 16.81 6.83
C MET A 1067 11.50 15.72 7.80
N LEU A 1068 11.21 14.44 7.56
CA LEU A 1068 11.81 13.31 8.28
C LEU A 1068 13.33 13.24 8.14
N ALA A 1069 13.91 13.75 7.03
CA ALA A 1069 15.36 13.82 6.85
C ALA A 1069 16.03 14.69 7.92
N PHE A 1070 15.46 15.86 8.18
CA PHE A 1070 16.02 16.87 9.09
C PHE A 1070 15.61 16.64 10.55
N THR A 1071 14.50 15.93 10.80
CA THR A 1071 13.98 15.68 12.16
C THR A 1071 14.41 14.33 12.75
N HIS A 1072 14.37 13.24 11.96
CA HIS A 1072 14.58 11.87 12.44
C HIS A 1072 15.85 11.23 11.92
N LEU A 1073 16.17 11.39 10.63
CA LEU A 1073 17.30 10.71 9.98
C LEU A 1073 18.63 11.44 10.14
N ARG A 1074 18.65 12.65 10.70
CA ARG A 1074 19.82 13.52 10.86
C ARG A 1074 20.91 12.84 11.71
N ALA A 1075 22.19 12.88 11.28
CA ALA A 1075 23.25 12.06 11.88
C ALA A 1075 23.57 12.36 13.36
N ASP A 1076 23.26 13.54 13.86
CA ASP A 1076 23.30 13.91 15.28
C ASP A 1076 22.15 13.30 16.07
N VAL A 1077 20.90 13.45 15.60
CA VAL A 1077 19.71 12.81 16.20
C VAL A 1077 19.90 11.30 16.31
N ILE A 1078 20.41 10.67 15.24
CA ILE A 1078 20.73 9.23 15.22
C ILE A 1078 21.88 8.87 16.19
N ARG A 1079 22.81 9.79 16.52
CA ARG A 1079 23.83 9.58 17.58
C ARG A 1079 23.30 9.73 18.99
N GLU A 1080 22.29 10.55 19.19
CA GLU A 1080 21.66 10.77 20.50
C GLU A 1080 20.66 9.65 20.84
N GLN A 1081 19.79 9.29 19.89
CA GLN A 1081 18.73 8.31 20.08
C GLN A 1081 19.20 6.85 19.96
N TYR A 1082 20.22 6.55 19.13
CA TYR A 1082 20.63 5.18 18.82
C TYR A 1082 22.14 4.95 19.07
N PRO A 1083 22.50 4.23 20.16
CA PRO A 1083 23.89 3.87 20.47
C PRO A 1083 24.57 3.09 19.34
N GLN A 1084 25.87 3.34 19.14
CA GLN A 1084 26.66 2.75 18.05
C GLN A 1084 26.70 1.21 18.08
N GLU A 1085 26.68 0.59 19.26
CA GLU A 1085 26.72 -0.88 19.40
C GLU A 1085 25.44 -1.56 18.86
N SER A 1086 24.33 -0.83 18.77
CA SER A 1086 23.00 -1.35 18.44
C SER A 1086 22.49 -1.02 17.04
N ARG A 1087 23.19 -0.16 16.28
CA ARG A 1087 22.68 0.43 15.02
C ARG A 1087 23.41 -0.03 13.77
N LYS A 1088 22.69 -0.08 12.64
CA LYS A 1088 23.24 -0.45 11.33
C LYS A 1088 23.44 0.79 10.47
N GLY A 1089 24.67 1.29 10.48
CA GLY A 1089 25.11 2.48 9.74
C GLY A 1089 24.72 3.80 10.41
N ASP A 1090 24.99 4.89 9.70
CA ASP A 1090 24.84 6.26 10.19
C ASP A 1090 23.66 7.00 9.53
N GLY A 1091 23.18 8.04 10.22
CA GLY A 1091 22.19 8.98 9.69
C GLY A 1091 22.76 9.93 8.63
N MET A 1092 21.95 10.89 8.21
CA MET A 1092 22.27 11.81 7.12
C MET A 1092 23.29 12.89 7.51
N GLY A 1093 24.33 13.04 6.68
CA GLY A 1093 25.34 14.09 6.80
C GLY A 1093 24.95 15.38 6.08
N PHE A 1094 25.72 16.47 6.27
CA PHE A 1094 25.42 17.77 5.67
C PHE A 1094 25.20 17.69 4.15
N ASP A 1095 26.13 17.05 3.42
CA ASP A 1095 26.06 16.98 1.96
C ASP A 1095 24.76 16.29 1.51
N GLU A 1096 24.34 15.19 2.16
CA GLU A 1096 23.07 14.51 1.87
C GLU A 1096 21.85 15.39 2.21
N LEU A 1097 21.89 16.11 3.33
CA LEU A 1097 20.80 17.00 3.77
C LEU A 1097 20.65 18.22 2.84
N ARG A 1098 21.74 18.76 2.29
CA ARG A 1098 21.69 19.82 1.26
C ARG A 1098 21.03 19.30 -0.02
N HIS A 1099 21.36 18.09 -0.49
CA HIS A 1099 20.63 17.49 -1.63
C HIS A 1099 19.12 17.31 -1.33
N VAL A 1100 18.73 16.96 -0.10
CA VAL A 1100 17.32 16.86 0.29
C VAL A 1100 16.64 18.25 0.40
N TYR A 1101 17.37 19.29 0.83
CA TYR A 1101 16.88 20.67 0.81
C TYR A 1101 16.62 21.14 -0.63
N ASN A 1102 17.57 20.90 -1.55
CA ASN A 1102 17.42 21.23 -2.95
C ASN A 1102 16.19 20.53 -3.59
N VAL A 1103 15.79 19.34 -3.13
CA VAL A 1103 14.53 18.69 -3.59
C VAL A 1103 13.28 19.47 -3.16
N LEU A 1104 13.27 20.16 -2.00
CA LEU A 1104 12.16 21.06 -1.65
C LEU A 1104 12.05 22.20 -2.67
N VAL A 1105 13.19 22.83 -2.99
CA VAL A 1105 13.29 23.95 -3.94
C VAL A 1105 12.94 23.51 -5.37
N GLU A 1106 13.59 22.47 -5.91
CA GLU A 1106 13.36 21.92 -7.25
C GLU A 1106 11.90 21.50 -7.48
N LYS A 1107 11.17 21.11 -6.43
CA LYS A 1107 9.78 20.66 -6.52
C LYS A 1107 8.76 21.76 -6.23
N GLY A 1108 9.20 22.96 -5.84
CA GLY A 1108 8.33 24.09 -5.51
C GLY A 1108 7.51 23.87 -4.24
N LEU A 1109 8.07 23.15 -3.27
CA LEU A 1109 7.42 22.93 -1.98
C LEU A 1109 7.65 24.14 -1.07
N ARG A 1110 6.67 24.47 -0.23
CA ARG A 1110 6.71 25.68 0.60
C ARG A 1110 7.88 25.61 1.58
N ILE A 1111 8.71 26.64 1.60
CA ILE A 1111 9.71 26.91 2.66
C ILE A 1111 9.31 28.25 3.29
N HIS A 1112 9.35 28.36 4.63
CA HIS A 1112 9.01 29.59 5.35
C HIS A 1112 10.25 30.30 5.91
N LEU A 1113 11.30 29.54 6.23
CA LEU A 1113 12.64 30.04 6.49
C LEU A 1113 13.58 29.52 5.41
N ASP A 1114 13.80 30.32 4.36
CA ASP A 1114 14.87 30.03 3.40
C ASP A 1114 16.25 30.14 4.07
N ILE A 1115 17.16 29.27 3.63
CA ILE A 1115 18.55 29.14 4.07
C ILE A 1115 19.50 28.79 2.91
N GLU A 1116 19.08 28.95 1.65
CA GLU A 1116 19.89 28.56 0.48
C GLU A 1116 21.25 29.28 0.47
N ASN A 1117 21.26 30.58 0.78
CA ASN A 1117 22.47 31.39 0.89
C ASN A 1117 23.44 30.86 1.97
N GLU A 1118 22.95 30.56 3.17
CA GLU A 1118 23.75 30.01 4.27
C GLU A 1118 24.28 28.61 3.98
N LEU A 1119 23.52 27.78 3.26
CA LEU A 1119 23.98 26.46 2.81
C LEU A 1119 25.09 26.55 1.77
N ASP A 1120 25.03 27.54 0.89
CA ASP A 1120 26.06 27.81 -0.13
C ASP A 1120 27.33 28.40 0.49
N GLU A 1121 27.22 29.35 1.42
CA GLU A 1121 28.38 29.85 2.17
C GLU A 1121 29.10 28.72 2.93
N ILE A 1122 28.35 27.86 3.62
CA ILE A 1122 28.91 26.71 4.36
C ILE A 1122 29.52 25.67 3.42
N ALA A 1123 28.92 25.43 2.25
CA ALA A 1123 29.49 24.54 1.24
C ALA A 1123 30.83 25.07 0.72
N VAL A 1124 30.91 26.36 0.38
CA VAL A 1124 32.15 27.03 -0.07
C VAL A 1124 33.20 27.05 1.04
N GLU A 1125 32.82 27.27 2.31
CA GLU A 1125 33.75 27.23 3.43
C GLU A 1125 34.28 25.79 3.68
N MET A 1126 33.43 24.78 3.55
CA MET A 1126 33.84 23.37 3.65
C MET A 1126 34.73 22.93 2.49
N GLU A 1127 34.49 23.40 1.26
CA GLU A 1127 35.35 23.10 0.12
C GLU A 1127 36.72 23.77 0.27
N ARG A 1128 36.76 25.05 0.64
CA ARG A 1128 38.01 25.74 1.04
C ARG A 1128 38.75 24.98 2.15
N LYS A 1129 38.04 24.46 3.15
CA LYS A 1129 38.63 23.61 4.20
C LYS A 1129 39.19 22.30 3.63
N ARG A 1130 38.45 21.55 2.81
CA ARG A 1130 38.88 20.29 2.15
C ARG A 1130 40.13 20.48 1.29
N ILE A 1131 40.24 21.64 0.61
CA ILE A 1131 41.43 22.04 -0.16
C ILE A 1131 42.59 22.35 0.80
N SER A 1132 42.37 23.16 1.83
CA SER A 1132 43.41 23.54 2.81
C SER A 1132 43.95 22.36 3.64
N SER A 1133 43.15 21.30 3.84
CA SER A 1133 43.55 20.11 4.60
C SER A 1133 44.35 19.10 3.78
N GLY A 1134 44.69 19.39 2.51
CA GLY A 1134 45.55 18.54 1.67
C GLY A 1134 44.94 17.19 1.28
N SER A 1135 43.64 16.99 1.50
CA SER A 1135 42.91 15.75 1.23
C SER A 1135 42.43 15.61 -0.22
N GLY A 1136 42.54 16.67 -1.02
CA GLY A 1136 42.33 16.64 -2.47
C GLY A 1136 43.58 17.15 -3.19
N LEU A 1137 44.22 16.29 -3.99
CA LEU A 1137 45.17 16.75 -5.00
C LEU A 1137 44.37 17.47 -6.09
N PRO A 1138 44.72 18.70 -6.48
CA PRO A 1138 44.14 19.31 -7.66
C PRO A 1138 44.58 18.50 -8.88
N ILE A 1139 43.63 18.13 -9.75
CA ILE A 1139 43.95 17.54 -11.05
C ILE A 1139 44.47 18.69 -11.93
N THR A 1140 45.79 18.84 -11.95
CA THR A 1140 46.46 19.71 -12.93
C THR A 1140 46.31 19.09 -14.31
N MET A 1141 45.31 19.57 -15.07
CA MET A 1141 45.31 19.44 -16.52
C MET A 1141 46.65 19.96 -17.07
N PRO A 1142 47.32 19.24 -17.98
CA PRO A 1142 48.46 19.80 -18.70
C PRO A 1142 48.00 21.02 -19.51
N GLU A 1143 48.78 22.10 -19.47
CA GLU A 1143 48.58 23.25 -20.35
C GLU A 1143 49.09 22.89 -21.76
N ASP A 1144 48.23 23.01 -22.77
CA ASP A 1144 48.61 22.83 -24.18
C ASP A 1144 49.50 23.98 -24.65
N LYS A 1145 50.81 23.81 -24.47
CA LYS A 1145 51.83 24.67 -25.08
C LYS A 1145 51.98 24.32 -26.57
N ASP A 1146 51.12 24.91 -27.38
CA ASP A 1146 51.35 25.26 -28.81
C ASP A 1146 50.16 26.09 -29.33
N SER A 1147 50.07 27.37 -28.96
CA SER A 1147 49.02 28.29 -29.46
C SER A 1147 49.36 29.80 -29.41
N GLU A 1148 50.65 30.17 -29.48
CA GLU A 1148 51.09 31.57 -29.70
C GLU A 1148 52.13 31.66 -30.83
N ASP A 1149 51.72 31.44 -32.10
CA ASP A 1149 52.52 31.84 -33.27
C ASP A 1149 51.72 31.91 -34.60
N GLU A 1150 50.60 32.64 -34.65
CA GLU A 1150 49.93 32.94 -35.94
C GLU A 1150 49.14 34.28 -35.98
N MET A 1151 49.86 35.41 -35.83
CA MET A 1151 49.34 36.74 -36.18
C MET A 1151 50.43 37.68 -36.74
N GLN A 1152 51.14 37.27 -37.80
CA GLN A 1152 51.99 38.21 -38.57
C GLN A 1152 52.35 37.84 -40.03
N SER A 1153 51.36 37.49 -40.86
CA SER A 1153 51.46 37.67 -42.33
C SER A 1153 50.08 37.69 -43.01
#